data_AF-A0A6P5ZX14-F1
#
_entry.id   AF-A0A6P5ZX14-F1
#
_cell.length_a   1.000
_cell.length_b   1.000
_cell.length_c   1.000
_cell.angle_alpha   90.00
_cell.angle_beta   90.00
_cell.angle_gamma   90.00
#
_symmetry.space_group_name_H-M   'P 1'
#
loop_
_entity.id
_entity.type
_entity.pdbx_description
1 polymer ?
#
loop_
_entity_poly.entity_id
_entity_poly.type
_entity_poly.pdbx_seq_one_letter_code
_entity_poly.pdbx_strand_id
1 'polypeptide(L)'
;MRFVVFIGRQAEARKLEMEIWRLPISASQRGKLISAGYTSLSSLSSVSSSDLARELKVSESEALDILKVASHSHSKGSEMSSANCSIVEGAQNAWDLLHEEESLMHITTSSADLDNILGGGIHCKEVTEIGGVPGIGKTQLGIQIAVNVQIPVDFGGLGGKAIYIDTEGSFMVERAFQIAGACTEDMSEYNRFLRKDFQACKVRMQPKDMLENIFYFRICSYTEQIALINYLDKFISEHKDVKVVVVDSVTFHFRQDFDDMALRTRVLSGMALKLMKLAKKYSLAVVLLNQVTTKHTEGSFQLALALDEKINKSWWLLILAFSLSIITIKLSSLHLIKQREGPFPFANLTLSLTHSAQSKKTMASASSLTLSQALLARGISSHASNQSSDNRVSLSTLSLPTFSGLKATGPRASTSRRRLPTRSNQKRQVRAAAVETIGTAAETSLVEKSINTIRFLAIDAVEKANSGHPGLPMGCAPTGHILYDEVMRYNPKNPYWFNRDRFVLSAGHGCMLQYALLHLAGYESVLEDDLKNFRQWESRTPGHPENFETPGVEVTTGPLGQGVANAVGLALAEKHLAARFNKPDNEIIDHYTYVILGDGCQMEGIANEACSLAGHWGLGKLIAFYDDNHISIDGDTEIAFTESVDKRFEGLGWHVIWVKNGNTGYDDIRAAIKEAKAVKDKPTMIKVTTTIGYGSPNKANSYSVHGSALGAKEVDATRKNLGWPYEPFHVPEDVKGHWSRHVPQGAALEAEWNAKFAEYEKKYREEAAELKSIITGELPAGWEKALPKYTPESPADATRNLSQQNLNALVKVLPGLLGGSADLASSNMTLLKMYGDFQKDTPEERNVRFGVREHGMGAISNGIALHSPGLIPYCATFFVFTDYMRAAIRISALSQAGVIYVMTHDSIGLGEDGPTHQPIEHLASFRAMPNILMLRPADGNETAGAYKVAVLNRKTPSILALSRQKLPQLAGTSIEGVEKGGYIVSDNSSGNKPDVILIGTGSELEIAAKAADELRKGGKAVRVVSLVSWELFDEQSDAYKESVLPSSVSARVSIEAGSTFGWEKIVGAKGKAIGIDRFGASAPAGRIYKEFGLTPEAVVAAAKELC
;
A
#
# COMPACT_ATOMS: atom_id res chain seq x y z
N MET A 1 -9.71 -22.59 47.94
CA MET A 1 -10.50 -23.79 47.57
C MET A 1 -9.77 -24.50 46.42
N ARG A 2 -9.65 -25.83 46.31
CA ARG A 2 -10.28 -26.95 47.06
C ARG A 2 -11.79 -26.75 47.25
N PHE A 3 -12.61 -26.95 46.21
CA PHE A 3 -14.05 -27.30 46.26
C PHE A 3 -14.70 -27.36 44.85
N VAL A 4 -14.25 -28.28 43.96
CA VAL A 4 -15.00 -28.61 42.71
C VAL A 4 -15.00 -30.12 42.41
N VAL A 5 -15.09 -30.96 43.44
CA VAL A 5 -15.44 -32.39 43.30
C VAL A 5 -16.29 -32.77 44.52
N PHE A 6 -17.63 -32.67 44.42
CA PHE A 6 -18.58 -33.48 45.23
C PHE A 6 -20.09 -33.36 44.89
N ILE A 7 -20.53 -32.55 43.91
CA ILE A 7 -21.97 -32.42 43.58
C ILE A 7 -22.30 -33.00 42.19
N GLY A 8 -22.13 -34.32 42.06
CA GLY A 8 -22.51 -35.08 40.86
C GLY A 8 -23.38 -36.32 41.13
N ARG A 9 -23.80 -36.53 42.38
CA ARG A 9 -24.56 -37.73 42.82
C ARG A 9 -25.64 -37.47 43.89
N GLN A 10 -26.18 -36.23 43.96
CA GLN A 10 -27.31 -35.87 44.84
C GLN A 10 -28.24 -34.84 44.16
N ALA A 11 -28.75 -35.17 42.98
CA ALA A 11 -29.75 -34.35 42.27
C ALA A 11 -30.94 -35.14 41.70
N GLU A 12 -30.94 -36.47 41.79
CA GLU A 12 -32.18 -37.24 41.71
C GLU A 12 -32.94 -37.15 43.05
N ALA A 13 -34.27 -37.21 42.98
CA ALA A 13 -35.20 -37.20 44.12
C ALA A 13 -35.31 -35.91 44.97
N ARG A 14 -35.77 -34.80 44.35
CA ARG A 14 -36.83 -33.96 44.95
C ARG A 14 -37.88 -33.58 43.89
N LYS A 15 -39.17 -33.84 44.19
CA LYS A 15 -40.30 -33.40 43.36
C LYS A 15 -40.53 -31.89 43.51
N LEU A 16 -41.27 -31.29 42.58
CA LEU A 16 -41.59 -29.87 42.60
C LEU A 16 -42.42 -29.49 43.85
N GLU A 17 -41.90 -28.54 44.63
CA GLU A 17 -42.72 -27.47 45.21
C GLU A 17 -42.18 -26.14 44.68
N MET A 18 -43.07 -25.21 44.33
CA MET A 18 -42.68 -23.84 43.99
C MET A 18 -42.63 -22.99 45.26
N GLU A 19 -41.44 -22.47 45.57
CA GLU A 19 -41.26 -21.48 46.63
C GLU A 19 -41.95 -20.16 46.28
N ILE A 20 -42.46 -19.46 47.30
CA ILE A 20 -43.11 -18.14 47.18
C ILE A 20 -42.17 -17.08 46.58
N TRP A 21 -40.85 -17.28 46.68
CA TRP A 21 -39.84 -16.49 45.97
C TRP A 21 -40.05 -16.40 44.45
N ARG A 22 -40.78 -17.34 43.83
CA ARG A 22 -41.06 -17.37 42.37
C ARG A 22 -42.43 -16.81 41.97
N LEU A 23 -43.29 -16.40 42.91
CA LEU A 23 -44.60 -15.83 42.56
C LEU A 23 -44.45 -14.45 41.90
N PRO A 24 -45.22 -14.13 40.84
CA PRO A 24 -45.16 -12.86 40.12
C PRO A 24 -45.92 -11.72 40.84
N ILE A 25 -45.71 -11.62 42.16
CA ILE A 25 -46.25 -10.57 43.05
C ILE A 25 -45.17 -9.54 43.38
N SER A 26 -45.53 -8.35 43.87
CA SER A 26 -44.56 -7.30 44.19
C SER A 26 -43.58 -7.72 45.30
N ALA A 27 -42.38 -7.12 45.31
CA ALA A 27 -41.38 -7.40 46.34
C ALA A 27 -41.87 -7.11 47.77
N SER A 28 -42.73 -6.10 47.95
CA SER A 28 -43.33 -5.78 49.26
C SER A 28 -44.29 -6.89 49.73
N GLN A 29 -45.20 -7.34 48.86
CA GLN A 29 -46.14 -8.43 49.17
C GLN A 29 -45.40 -9.75 49.43
N ARG A 30 -44.35 -10.05 48.64
CA ARG A 30 -43.48 -11.21 48.81
C ARG A 30 -42.74 -11.18 50.16
N GLY A 31 -42.21 -10.01 50.53
CA GLY A 31 -41.57 -9.80 51.84
C GLY A 31 -42.55 -10.00 53.01
N LYS A 32 -43.77 -9.46 52.91
CA LYS A 32 -44.83 -9.67 53.92
C LYS A 32 -45.14 -11.16 54.12
N LEU A 33 -45.39 -11.90 53.04
CA LEU A 33 -45.67 -13.35 53.07
C LEU A 33 -44.59 -14.13 53.81
N ILE A 34 -43.32 -13.91 53.43
CA ILE A 34 -42.18 -14.60 54.02
C ILE A 34 -42.01 -14.21 55.50
N SER A 35 -42.25 -12.94 55.86
CA SER A 35 -42.21 -12.49 57.26
C SER A 35 -43.33 -13.05 58.14
N ALA A 36 -44.44 -13.48 57.54
CA ALA A 36 -45.54 -14.18 58.20
C ALA A 36 -45.36 -15.72 58.20
N GLY A 37 -44.23 -16.24 57.71
CA GLY A 37 -43.90 -17.67 57.72
C GLY A 37 -44.30 -18.45 56.47
N TYR A 38 -44.94 -17.82 55.48
CA TYR A 38 -45.32 -18.47 54.23
C TYR A 38 -44.10 -18.61 53.30
N THR A 39 -43.64 -19.85 53.09
CA THR A 39 -42.47 -20.17 52.26
C THR A 39 -42.80 -20.95 50.98
N SER A 40 -43.83 -21.80 51.00
CA SER A 40 -44.24 -22.66 49.87
C SER A 40 -45.62 -22.28 49.32
N LEU A 41 -45.89 -22.58 48.04
CA LEU A 41 -47.24 -22.43 47.47
C LEU A 41 -48.30 -23.32 48.17
N SER A 42 -47.90 -24.48 48.69
CA SER A 42 -48.76 -25.41 49.43
C SER A 42 -49.30 -24.81 50.74
N SER A 43 -48.49 -24.00 51.45
CA SER A 43 -48.94 -23.31 52.67
C SER A 43 -49.94 -22.17 52.43
N LEU A 44 -50.07 -21.67 51.21
CA LEU A 44 -51.08 -20.67 50.85
C LEU A 44 -52.39 -21.28 50.33
N SER A 45 -52.40 -22.54 49.91
CA SER A 45 -53.57 -23.15 49.24
C SER A 45 -54.78 -23.38 50.16
N SER A 46 -54.60 -23.29 51.47
CA SER A 46 -55.62 -23.57 52.49
C SER A 46 -56.06 -22.35 53.31
N VAL A 47 -55.53 -21.16 53.03
CA VAL A 47 -55.77 -19.95 53.82
C VAL A 47 -56.89 -19.10 53.21
N SER A 48 -57.78 -18.56 54.03
CA SER A 48 -58.85 -17.66 53.58
C SER A 48 -58.30 -16.25 53.26
N SER A 49 -59.02 -15.49 52.42
CA SER A 49 -58.66 -14.09 52.13
C SER A 49 -58.68 -13.20 53.37
N SER A 50 -59.68 -13.39 54.25
CA SER A 50 -59.88 -12.58 55.45
C SER A 50 -58.89 -12.89 56.56
N ASP A 51 -58.33 -14.10 56.61
CA ASP A 51 -57.28 -14.47 57.54
C ASP A 51 -55.90 -14.04 57.02
N LEU A 52 -55.59 -14.29 55.74
CA LEU A 52 -54.34 -13.84 55.12
C LEU A 52 -54.22 -12.30 55.15
N ALA A 53 -55.32 -11.58 54.94
CA ALA A 53 -55.35 -10.11 55.07
C ALA A 53 -55.00 -9.64 56.49
N ARG A 54 -55.46 -10.37 57.51
CA ARG A 54 -55.24 -10.06 58.93
C ARG A 54 -53.80 -10.31 59.35
N GLU A 55 -53.21 -11.41 58.88
CA GLU A 55 -51.82 -11.78 59.16
C GLU A 55 -50.82 -10.87 58.44
N LEU A 56 -51.01 -10.62 57.14
CA LEU A 56 -50.13 -9.76 56.34
C LEU A 56 -50.36 -8.26 56.56
N LYS A 57 -51.43 -7.88 57.29
CA LYS A 57 -51.89 -6.50 57.51
C LYS A 57 -52.05 -5.75 56.18
N VAL A 58 -52.89 -6.30 55.31
CA VAL A 58 -53.27 -5.76 53.98
C VAL A 58 -54.79 -5.66 53.85
N SER A 59 -55.29 -5.03 52.78
CA SER A 59 -56.71 -5.10 52.47
C SER A 59 -57.12 -6.51 52.04
N GLU A 60 -58.38 -6.89 52.28
CA GLU A 60 -58.85 -8.23 51.89
C GLU A 60 -58.84 -8.44 50.37
N SER A 61 -59.03 -7.39 49.57
CA SER A 61 -58.85 -7.44 48.12
C SER A 61 -57.41 -7.74 47.70
N GLU A 62 -56.41 -7.18 48.38
CA GLU A 62 -55.00 -7.44 48.11
C GLU A 62 -54.61 -8.88 48.48
N ALA A 63 -55.12 -9.40 49.59
CA ALA A 63 -54.97 -10.82 49.95
C ALA A 63 -55.66 -11.76 48.95
N LEU A 64 -56.86 -11.39 48.47
CA LEU A 64 -57.58 -12.12 47.41
C LEU A 64 -56.77 -12.21 46.12
N ASP A 65 -56.13 -11.12 45.69
CA ASP A 65 -55.34 -11.10 44.46
C ASP A 65 -54.02 -11.88 44.60
N ILE A 66 -53.39 -11.86 45.77
CA ILE A 66 -52.26 -12.76 46.10
C ILE A 66 -52.69 -14.24 45.97
N LEU A 67 -53.85 -14.62 46.53
CA LEU A 67 -54.39 -15.98 46.45
C LEU A 67 -54.84 -16.37 45.03
N LYS A 68 -55.34 -15.43 44.21
CA LYS A 68 -55.63 -15.67 42.78
C LYS A 68 -54.37 -15.93 41.97
N VAL A 69 -53.29 -15.16 42.20
CA VAL A 69 -51.99 -15.35 41.54
C VAL A 69 -51.36 -16.67 41.98
N ALA A 70 -51.46 -17.02 43.27
CA ALA A 70 -51.01 -18.30 43.80
C ALA A 70 -51.74 -19.48 43.15
N SER A 71 -53.08 -19.46 43.15
CA SER A 71 -53.90 -20.52 42.55
C SER A 71 -53.75 -20.63 41.03
N HIS A 72 -53.66 -19.53 40.28
CA HIS A 72 -53.33 -19.56 38.83
C HIS A 72 -51.93 -20.11 38.54
N SER A 73 -50.97 -19.89 39.44
CA SER A 73 -49.64 -20.49 39.31
C SER A 73 -49.66 -22.00 39.59
N HIS A 74 -50.59 -22.46 40.45
CA HIS A 74 -50.71 -23.85 40.83
C HIS A 74 -51.57 -24.69 39.86
N SER A 75 -52.60 -24.09 39.22
CA SER A 75 -53.48 -24.76 38.26
C SER A 75 -52.91 -24.85 36.84
N LYS A 76 -52.01 -23.93 36.45
CA LYS A 76 -51.27 -24.01 35.17
C LYS A 76 -50.35 -25.22 35.04
N GLY A 77 -50.20 -26.03 36.09
CA GLY A 77 -49.45 -27.28 36.06
C GLY A 77 -50.21 -28.50 35.54
N SER A 78 -51.54 -28.44 35.37
CA SER A 78 -52.35 -29.65 35.12
C SER A 78 -53.16 -29.69 33.81
N GLU A 79 -53.75 -28.57 33.36
CA GLU A 79 -54.73 -28.61 32.25
C GLU A 79 -54.58 -27.45 31.25
N MET A 80 -53.84 -27.68 30.15
CA MET A 80 -54.14 -27.08 28.83
C MET A 80 -53.34 -27.76 27.70
N SER A 81 -53.76 -28.97 27.32
CA SER A 81 -53.55 -29.46 25.95
C SER A 81 -54.55 -28.82 24.98
N SER A 82 -54.43 -29.08 23.67
CA SER A 82 -55.38 -28.66 22.61
C SER A 82 -55.41 -27.18 22.17
N ALA A 83 -54.28 -26.46 22.26
CA ALA A 83 -54.05 -25.25 21.46
C ALA A 83 -52.59 -25.20 20.97
N ASN A 84 -52.31 -25.72 19.76
CA ASN A 84 -50.96 -25.94 19.26
C ASN A 84 -50.22 -24.63 18.90
N CYS A 85 -49.61 -23.99 19.89
CA CYS A 85 -48.59 -22.97 19.67
C CYS A 85 -47.23 -23.67 19.42
N SER A 86 -47.01 -24.11 18.18
CA SER A 86 -45.85 -24.91 17.75
C SER A 86 -44.50 -24.16 17.75
N ILE A 87 -44.38 -23.10 18.55
CA ILE A 87 -43.17 -22.29 18.74
C ILE A 87 -42.38 -22.80 19.97
N VAL A 88 -43.07 -23.34 20.97
CA VAL A 88 -42.43 -23.77 22.24
C VAL A 88 -41.86 -25.19 22.15
N GLU A 89 -42.46 -26.06 21.33
CA GLU A 89 -41.98 -27.44 21.11
C GLU A 89 -40.65 -27.49 20.32
N GLY A 90 -40.27 -26.40 19.64
CA GLY A 90 -39.00 -26.27 18.91
C GLY A 90 -37.86 -25.64 19.72
N ALA A 91 -37.99 -25.50 21.04
CA ALA A 91 -37.01 -24.82 21.90
C ALA A 91 -35.78 -25.69 22.21
N GLN A 92 -34.92 -25.90 21.21
CA GLN A 92 -33.59 -26.51 21.37
C GLN A 92 -32.68 -25.64 22.24
N ASN A 93 -31.77 -26.26 22.99
CA ASN A 93 -30.69 -25.52 23.65
C ASN A 93 -29.50 -25.31 22.67
N ALA A 94 -28.61 -24.36 22.96
CA ALA A 94 -27.53 -23.98 22.03
C ALA A 94 -26.50 -25.09 21.76
N TRP A 95 -26.38 -26.09 22.63
CA TRP A 95 -25.53 -27.27 22.45
C TRP A 95 -26.18 -28.28 21.51
N ASP A 96 -27.49 -28.52 21.65
CA ASP A 96 -28.26 -29.38 20.72
C ASP A 96 -28.23 -28.79 19.30
N LEU A 97 -28.34 -27.45 19.19
CA LEU A 97 -28.21 -26.71 17.93
C LEU A 97 -26.82 -26.89 17.30
N LEU A 98 -25.74 -26.79 18.10
CA LEU A 98 -24.39 -27.06 17.60
C LEU A 98 -24.24 -28.51 17.12
N HIS A 99 -24.82 -29.49 17.81
CA HIS A 99 -24.78 -30.90 17.38
C HIS A 99 -25.68 -31.16 16.14
N GLU A 100 -26.76 -30.41 15.94
CA GLU A 100 -27.53 -30.47 14.68
C GLU A 100 -26.76 -29.83 13.52
N GLU A 101 -25.99 -28.76 13.76
CA GLU A 101 -25.09 -28.14 12.77
C GLU A 101 -23.89 -29.04 12.42
N GLU A 102 -23.23 -29.64 13.41
CA GLU A 102 -22.11 -30.59 13.21
C GLU A 102 -22.55 -31.91 12.54
N SER A 103 -23.84 -32.22 12.51
CA SER A 103 -24.41 -33.39 11.82
C SER A 103 -25.06 -33.09 10.47
N LEU A 104 -24.85 -31.90 9.90
CA LEU A 104 -25.36 -31.56 8.56
C LEU A 104 -24.61 -32.33 7.46
N MET A 105 -25.40 -33.02 6.64
CA MET A 105 -24.94 -33.61 5.38
C MET A 105 -24.52 -32.50 4.41
N HIS A 106 -23.34 -32.62 3.83
CA HIS A 106 -22.76 -31.67 2.88
C HIS A 106 -22.44 -32.34 1.54
N ILE A 107 -22.25 -31.52 0.50
CA ILE A 107 -21.80 -31.93 -0.84
C ILE A 107 -20.39 -31.39 -1.04
N THR A 108 -19.43 -32.26 -1.33
CA THR A 108 -18.06 -31.85 -1.70
C THR A 108 -18.05 -30.95 -2.92
N THR A 109 -17.16 -29.95 -2.94
CA THR A 109 -16.82 -29.14 -4.11
C THR A 109 -15.79 -29.82 -5.03
N SER A 110 -15.32 -31.02 -4.67
CA SER A 110 -14.12 -31.67 -5.22
C SER A 110 -12.82 -30.88 -5.04
N SER A 111 -12.78 -29.93 -4.10
CA SER A 111 -11.58 -29.21 -3.68
C SER A 111 -11.49 -29.23 -2.16
N ALA A 112 -10.48 -29.93 -1.64
CA ALA A 112 -10.27 -30.06 -0.20
C ALA A 112 -10.11 -28.69 0.49
N ASP A 113 -9.49 -27.71 -0.19
CA ASP A 113 -9.35 -26.35 0.34
C ASP A 113 -10.71 -25.64 0.48
N LEU A 114 -11.55 -25.67 -0.56
CA LEU A 114 -12.90 -25.09 -0.52
C LEU A 114 -13.80 -25.82 0.49
N ASP A 115 -13.71 -27.14 0.58
CA ASP A 115 -14.48 -27.93 1.54
C ASP A 115 -14.05 -27.63 2.98
N ASN A 116 -12.74 -27.56 3.27
CA ASN A 116 -12.22 -27.13 4.58
C ASN A 116 -12.72 -25.72 4.96
N ILE A 117 -12.72 -24.79 4.01
CA ILE A 117 -13.20 -23.41 4.16
C ILE A 117 -14.69 -23.36 4.52
N LEU A 118 -15.51 -24.16 3.84
CA LEU A 118 -16.96 -24.27 4.04
C LEU A 118 -17.33 -25.16 5.25
N GLY A 119 -16.38 -25.84 5.88
CA GLY A 119 -16.63 -26.72 7.03
C GLY A 119 -17.16 -28.11 6.65
N GLY A 120 -16.71 -28.65 5.51
CA GLY A 120 -17.06 -29.97 4.97
C GLY A 120 -17.47 -29.91 3.50
N GLY A 121 -18.06 -28.79 3.07
CA GLY A 121 -18.56 -28.59 1.71
C GLY A 121 -19.84 -27.75 1.72
N ILE A 122 -20.69 -27.92 0.71
CA ILE A 122 -21.98 -27.22 0.61
C ILE A 122 -23.02 -27.92 1.51
N HIS A 123 -23.41 -27.28 2.61
CA HIS A 123 -24.34 -27.84 3.61
C HIS A 123 -25.81 -27.93 3.15
N CYS A 124 -26.48 -29.02 3.53
CA CYS A 124 -27.93 -29.15 3.42
C CYS A 124 -28.66 -28.38 4.54
N LYS A 125 -29.95 -28.09 4.33
CA LYS A 125 -30.80 -27.19 5.16
C LYS A 125 -30.44 -25.70 5.07
N GLU A 126 -29.38 -25.34 4.35
CA GLU A 126 -28.84 -23.96 4.29
C GLU A 126 -28.83 -23.38 2.87
N VAL A 127 -28.47 -22.10 2.78
CA VAL A 127 -28.22 -21.39 1.51
C VAL A 127 -26.79 -20.88 1.53
N THR A 128 -26.02 -21.23 0.50
CA THR A 128 -24.65 -20.74 0.28
C THR A 128 -24.67 -19.69 -0.84
N GLU A 129 -24.18 -18.49 -0.57
CA GLU A 129 -23.95 -17.48 -1.62
C GLU A 129 -22.48 -17.49 -2.04
N ILE A 130 -22.26 -17.68 -3.35
CA ILE A 130 -20.94 -17.65 -3.99
C ILE A 130 -20.89 -16.38 -4.84
N GLY A 131 -20.30 -15.33 -4.28
CA GLY A 131 -20.20 -14.00 -4.89
C GLY A 131 -18.87 -13.79 -5.61
N GLY A 132 -18.86 -13.17 -6.79
CA GLY A 132 -17.61 -12.66 -7.38
C GLY A 132 -17.76 -12.10 -8.79
N VAL A 133 -16.71 -11.48 -9.33
CA VAL A 133 -16.73 -10.85 -10.67
C VAL A 133 -17.02 -11.85 -11.81
N PRO A 134 -17.37 -11.40 -13.03
CA PRO A 134 -17.54 -12.28 -14.19
C PRO A 134 -16.26 -13.10 -14.51
N GLY A 135 -16.42 -14.23 -15.20
CA GLY A 135 -15.31 -15.06 -15.71
C GLY A 135 -14.63 -16.01 -14.72
N ILE A 136 -14.70 -15.76 -13.41
CA ILE A 136 -13.94 -16.49 -12.36
C ILE A 136 -14.36 -17.95 -12.08
N GLY A 137 -15.20 -18.56 -12.93
CA GLY A 137 -15.63 -19.96 -12.75
C GLY A 137 -16.80 -20.21 -11.79
N LYS A 138 -17.60 -19.20 -11.42
CA LYS A 138 -18.83 -19.41 -10.59
C LYS A 138 -19.76 -20.48 -11.19
N THR A 139 -20.14 -20.31 -12.46
CA THR A 139 -20.94 -21.28 -13.23
C THR A 139 -20.30 -22.67 -13.22
N GLN A 140 -18.99 -22.76 -13.44
CA GLN A 140 -18.22 -24.01 -13.42
C GLN A 140 -18.34 -24.74 -12.07
N LEU A 141 -18.23 -24.01 -10.95
CA LEU A 141 -18.44 -24.57 -9.61
C LEU A 141 -19.90 -24.97 -9.38
N GLY A 142 -20.87 -24.22 -9.90
CA GLY A 142 -22.28 -24.61 -9.89
C GLY A 142 -22.55 -25.92 -10.63
N ILE A 143 -21.96 -26.09 -11.82
CA ILE A 143 -22.08 -27.33 -12.61
C ILE A 143 -21.39 -28.48 -11.86
N GLN A 144 -20.21 -28.23 -11.26
CA GLN A 144 -19.52 -29.22 -10.41
C GLN A 144 -20.42 -29.71 -9.27
N ILE A 145 -21.06 -28.80 -8.52
CA ILE A 145 -21.94 -29.17 -7.41
C ILE A 145 -23.18 -29.96 -7.89
N ALA A 146 -23.74 -29.60 -9.06
CA ALA A 146 -24.87 -30.32 -9.67
C ALA A 146 -24.52 -31.74 -10.17
N VAL A 147 -23.23 -32.03 -10.38
CA VAL A 147 -22.73 -33.40 -10.64
C VAL A 147 -22.37 -34.10 -9.32
N ASN A 148 -21.66 -33.42 -8.41
CA ASN A 148 -21.15 -33.98 -7.16
C ASN A 148 -22.26 -34.46 -6.21
N VAL A 149 -23.43 -33.79 -6.19
CA VAL A 149 -24.58 -34.20 -5.36
C VAL A 149 -25.05 -35.66 -5.62
N GLN A 150 -24.77 -36.19 -6.81
CA GLN A 150 -25.22 -37.49 -7.28
C GLN A 150 -24.24 -38.63 -6.96
N ILE A 151 -23.01 -38.26 -6.60
CA ILE A 151 -21.96 -39.17 -6.14
C ILE A 151 -22.41 -39.82 -4.81
N PRO A 152 -22.00 -41.07 -4.47
CA PRO A 152 -22.35 -41.67 -3.19
C PRO A 152 -21.78 -40.93 -1.98
N VAL A 153 -22.40 -41.12 -0.81
CA VAL A 153 -21.98 -40.48 0.46
C VAL A 153 -20.53 -40.82 0.84
N ASP A 154 -20.09 -42.05 0.57
CA ASP A 154 -18.71 -42.52 0.82
C ASP A 154 -17.64 -41.68 0.08
N PHE A 155 -18.04 -40.92 -0.94
CA PHE A 155 -17.19 -40.06 -1.77
C PHE A 155 -17.58 -38.56 -1.67
N GLY A 156 -18.35 -38.17 -0.64
CA GLY A 156 -18.72 -36.77 -0.38
C GLY A 156 -19.91 -36.24 -1.18
N GLY A 157 -20.63 -37.08 -1.93
CA GLY A 157 -21.91 -36.73 -2.54
C GLY A 157 -23.12 -37.11 -1.67
N LEU A 158 -24.33 -37.10 -2.22
CA LEU A 158 -25.57 -37.44 -1.50
C LEU A 158 -26.44 -38.48 -2.23
N GLY A 159 -25.99 -39.03 -3.36
CA GLY A 159 -26.78 -39.94 -4.20
C GLY A 159 -28.10 -39.35 -4.72
N GLY A 160 -28.21 -38.01 -4.77
CA GLY A 160 -29.44 -37.29 -5.09
C GLY A 160 -29.38 -36.48 -6.38
N LYS A 161 -30.52 -35.96 -6.83
CA LYS A 161 -30.66 -35.16 -8.05
C LYS A 161 -30.37 -33.67 -7.84
N ALA A 162 -30.10 -32.96 -8.93
CA ALA A 162 -29.92 -31.51 -8.95
C ALA A 162 -31.06 -30.79 -9.67
N ILE A 163 -31.38 -29.59 -9.23
CA ILE A 163 -32.08 -28.58 -10.03
C ILE A 163 -31.06 -27.49 -10.38
N TYR A 164 -31.00 -27.09 -11.65
CA TYR A 164 -30.15 -25.99 -12.12
C TYR A 164 -31.01 -24.91 -12.78
N ILE A 165 -31.06 -23.73 -12.18
CA ILE A 165 -31.80 -22.56 -12.67
C ILE A 165 -30.80 -21.60 -13.31
N ASP A 166 -30.86 -21.49 -14.63
CA ASP A 166 -29.92 -20.72 -15.45
C ASP A 166 -30.56 -19.42 -15.93
N THR A 167 -30.19 -18.30 -15.29
CA THR A 167 -30.69 -16.96 -15.63
C THR A 167 -29.79 -16.23 -16.64
N GLU A 168 -28.47 -16.44 -16.62
CA GLU A 168 -27.54 -15.74 -17.51
C GLU A 168 -27.46 -16.40 -18.92
N GLY A 169 -27.68 -17.71 -19.02
CA GLY A 169 -27.53 -18.51 -20.25
C GLY A 169 -26.18 -19.23 -20.32
N SER A 170 -25.66 -19.61 -19.16
CA SER A 170 -24.26 -19.96 -18.91
C SER A 170 -24.01 -21.47 -18.83
N PHE A 171 -25.06 -22.30 -18.70
CA PHE A 171 -24.93 -23.74 -18.49
C PHE A 171 -24.49 -24.47 -19.77
N MET A 172 -23.29 -25.04 -19.76
CA MET A 172 -22.72 -25.80 -20.89
C MET A 172 -22.85 -27.31 -20.64
N VAL A 173 -23.68 -27.98 -21.44
CA VAL A 173 -24.01 -29.41 -21.28
C VAL A 173 -22.77 -30.30 -21.48
N GLU A 174 -21.93 -29.95 -22.46
CA GLU A 174 -20.65 -30.61 -22.74
C GLU A 174 -19.71 -30.52 -21.53
N ARG A 175 -19.77 -29.41 -20.78
CA ARG A 175 -18.94 -29.22 -19.59
C ARG A 175 -19.46 -30.04 -18.42
N ALA A 176 -20.79 -30.14 -18.24
CA ALA A 176 -21.39 -31.06 -17.29
C ALA A 176 -20.99 -32.52 -17.60
N PHE A 177 -20.99 -32.91 -18.88
CA PHE A 177 -20.58 -34.25 -19.32
C PHE A 177 -19.09 -34.53 -19.06
N GLN A 178 -18.20 -33.56 -19.29
CA GLN A 178 -16.76 -33.68 -18.95
C GLN A 178 -16.55 -33.91 -17.45
N ILE A 179 -17.25 -33.15 -16.60
CA ILE A 179 -17.15 -33.26 -15.14
C ILE A 179 -17.67 -34.62 -14.67
N ALA A 180 -18.86 -35.03 -15.14
CA ALA A 180 -19.42 -36.34 -14.85
C ALA A 180 -18.50 -37.49 -15.33
N GLY A 181 -17.82 -37.31 -16.47
CA GLY A 181 -16.72 -38.16 -16.94
C GLY A 181 -15.68 -38.40 -15.86
N ALA A 182 -14.96 -37.35 -15.47
CA ALA A 182 -13.91 -37.41 -14.45
C ALA A 182 -14.40 -38.05 -13.14
N CYS A 183 -15.55 -37.62 -12.62
CA CYS A 183 -16.11 -38.18 -11.39
C CYS A 183 -16.37 -39.69 -11.48
N THR A 184 -16.86 -40.20 -12.62
CA THR A 184 -17.05 -41.65 -12.82
C THR A 184 -15.74 -42.41 -13.02
N GLU A 185 -14.72 -41.79 -13.61
CA GLU A 185 -13.38 -42.37 -13.77
C GLU A 185 -12.68 -42.51 -12.40
N ASP A 186 -12.66 -41.44 -11.59
CA ASP A 186 -12.09 -41.42 -10.23
C ASP A 186 -12.72 -42.51 -9.33
N MET A 187 -14.06 -42.59 -9.31
CA MET A 187 -14.78 -43.64 -8.58
C MET A 187 -14.44 -45.05 -9.11
N SER A 188 -14.17 -45.21 -10.41
CA SER A 188 -13.81 -46.50 -11.00
C SER A 188 -12.38 -46.95 -10.64
N GLU A 189 -11.44 -46.00 -10.51
CA GLU A 189 -10.07 -46.29 -10.09
C GLU A 189 -10.00 -46.58 -8.58
N TYR A 190 -10.69 -45.81 -7.74
CA TYR A 190 -10.77 -46.09 -6.31
C TYR A 190 -11.33 -47.50 -6.04
N ASN A 191 -12.41 -47.89 -6.75
CA ASN A 191 -12.97 -49.24 -6.69
C ASN A 191 -12.04 -50.36 -7.19
N ARG A 192 -10.97 -50.04 -7.92
CA ARG A 192 -9.92 -51.00 -8.32
C ARG A 192 -8.88 -51.24 -7.21
N PHE A 193 -8.68 -50.29 -6.30
CA PHE A 193 -7.73 -50.39 -5.19
C PHE A 193 -8.28 -51.05 -3.92
N LEU A 194 -9.61 -51.11 -3.75
CA LEU A 194 -10.24 -51.76 -2.59
C LEU A 194 -9.98 -53.28 -2.56
N ARG A 195 -9.70 -53.81 -1.36
CA ARG A 195 -9.54 -55.26 -1.14
C ARG A 195 -10.86 -55.99 -1.42
N LYS A 196 -10.76 -57.26 -1.83
CA LYS A 196 -11.92 -58.11 -2.23
C LYS A 196 -13.05 -58.13 -1.20
N ASP A 197 -12.75 -57.95 0.08
CA ASP A 197 -13.69 -58.05 1.18
C ASP A 197 -14.60 -56.81 1.32
N PHE A 198 -14.26 -55.69 0.64
CA PHE A 198 -15.05 -54.44 0.59
C PHE A 198 -15.94 -54.33 -0.67
N GLN A 199 -16.32 -55.45 -1.30
CA GLN A 199 -17.02 -55.47 -2.61
C GLN A 199 -18.50 -55.00 -2.63
N ALA A 200 -18.94 -54.20 -1.66
CA ALA A 200 -20.32 -53.70 -1.56
C ALA A 200 -20.67 -52.63 -2.60
N CYS A 201 -19.83 -51.60 -2.76
CA CYS A 201 -20.16 -50.41 -3.58
C CYS A 201 -19.72 -50.53 -5.06
N LYS A 202 -20.22 -51.54 -5.78
CA LYS A 202 -20.11 -51.59 -7.27
C LYS A 202 -21.01 -50.57 -7.96
N VAL A 203 -20.79 -49.28 -7.69
CA VAL A 203 -21.52 -48.16 -8.29
C VAL A 203 -21.10 -48.00 -9.74
N ARG A 204 -21.87 -48.61 -10.65
CA ARG A 204 -21.61 -48.61 -12.10
C ARG A 204 -22.34 -47.46 -12.81
N MET A 205 -22.14 -46.25 -12.30
CA MET A 205 -22.71 -45.03 -12.87
C MET A 205 -21.97 -44.62 -14.14
N GLN A 206 -22.67 -44.06 -15.12
CA GLN A 206 -22.11 -43.47 -16.34
C GLN A 206 -22.38 -41.96 -16.38
N PRO A 207 -21.55 -41.17 -17.09
CA PRO A 207 -21.75 -39.71 -17.18
C PRO A 207 -23.12 -39.31 -17.72
N LYS A 208 -23.69 -40.11 -18.63
CA LYS A 208 -25.04 -39.90 -19.17
C LYS A 208 -26.11 -40.00 -18.09
N ASP A 209 -26.02 -41.00 -17.21
CA ASP A 209 -26.94 -41.20 -16.09
C ASP A 209 -26.92 -39.97 -15.16
N MET A 210 -25.74 -39.35 -15.00
CA MET A 210 -25.60 -38.14 -14.20
C MET A 210 -26.26 -36.90 -14.84
N LEU A 211 -26.26 -36.80 -16.17
CA LEU A 211 -26.93 -35.69 -16.86
C LEU A 211 -28.46 -35.84 -16.85
N GLU A 212 -28.99 -37.07 -16.88
CA GLU A 212 -30.43 -37.35 -16.76
C GLU A 212 -31.01 -36.97 -15.38
N ASN A 213 -30.15 -36.74 -14.38
CA ASN A 213 -30.48 -36.35 -13.01
C ASN A 213 -30.38 -34.83 -12.75
N ILE A 214 -30.04 -34.01 -13.74
CA ILE A 214 -29.97 -32.55 -13.63
C ILE A 214 -31.21 -31.91 -14.28
N PHE A 215 -32.16 -31.46 -13.45
CA PHE A 215 -33.34 -30.73 -13.92
C PHE A 215 -32.97 -29.28 -14.26
N TYR A 216 -32.70 -29.03 -15.55
CA TYR A 216 -32.35 -27.72 -16.08
C TYR A 216 -33.56 -26.84 -16.36
N PHE A 217 -33.53 -25.59 -15.89
CA PHE A 217 -34.51 -24.55 -16.17
C PHE A 217 -33.82 -23.28 -16.69
N ARG A 218 -33.96 -22.98 -17.99
CA ARG A 218 -33.62 -21.66 -18.54
C ARG A 218 -34.68 -20.65 -18.09
N ILE A 219 -34.24 -19.49 -17.60
CA ILE A 219 -35.10 -18.38 -17.20
C ILE A 219 -34.75 -17.14 -18.01
N CYS A 220 -35.73 -16.56 -18.70
CA CYS A 220 -35.59 -15.43 -19.62
C CYS A 220 -36.12 -14.10 -19.07
N SER A 221 -36.80 -14.10 -17.91
CA SER A 221 -37.28 -12.88 -17.25
C SER A 221 -37.37 -13.02 -15.73
N TYR A 222 -37.38 -11.89 -15.00
CA TYR A 222 -37.58 -11.88 -13.55
C TYR A 222 -38.94 -12.48 -13.12
N THR A 223 -39.95 -12.37 -13.99
CA THR A 223 -41.30 -12.88 -13.72
C THR A 223 -41.33 -14.41 -13.78
N GLU A 224 -40.68 -15.02 -14.78
CA GLU A 224 -40.44 -16.46 -14.82
C GLU A 224 -39.64 -16.94 -13.60
N GLN A 225 -38.63 -16.18 -13.19
CA GLN A 225 -37.80 -16.52 -12.03
C GLN A 225 -38.62 -16.60 -10.73
N ILE A 226 -39.48 -15.62 -10.49
CA ILE A 226 -40.42 -15.61 -9.36
C ILE A 226 -41.41 -16.77 -9.47
N ALA A 227 -41.96 -17.02 -10.67
CA ALA A 227 -42.91 -18.11 -10.91
C ALA A 227 -42.28 -19.49 -10.63
N LEU A 228 -41.06 -19.74 -11.10
CA LEU A 228 -40.34 -20.99 -10.86
C LEU A 228 -40.02 -21.15 -9.37
N ILE A 229 -39.49 -20.13 -8.68
CA ILE A 229 -39.18 -20.22 -7.25
C ILE A 229 -40.45 -20.46 -6.39
N ASN A 230 -41.62 -20.02 -6.85
CA ASN A 230 -42.90 -20.39 -6.25
C ASN A 230 -43.31 -21.84 -6.57
N TYR A 231 -43.00 -22.34 -7.76
CA TYR A 231 -43.31 -23.70 -8.23
C TYR A 231 -42.40 -24.78 -7.62
N LEU A 232 -41.16 -24.43 -7.23
CA LEU A 232 -40.17 -25.37 -6.67
C LEU A 232 -40.71 -26.20 -5.49
N ASP A 233 -41.58 -25.63 -4.65
CA ASP A 233 -42.14 -26.39 -3.51
C ASP A 233 -42.99 -27.58 -3.96
N LYS A 234 -43.76 -27.42 -5.06
CA LYS A 234 -44.50 -28.51 -5.67
C LYS A 234 -43.54 -29.48 -6.37
N PHE A 235 -42.64 -28.97 -7.21
CA PHE A 235 -41.73 -29.80 -7.99
C PHE A 235 -40.85 -30.71 -7.11
N ILE A 236 -40.29 -30.18 -6.02
CA ILE A 236 -39.44 -30.95 -5.09
C ILE A 236 -40.29 -31.93 -4.24
N SER A 237 -41.59 -31.64 -4.02
CA SER A 237 -42.50 -32.61 -3.38
C SER A 237 -42.80 -33.82 -4.29
N GLU A 238 -42.72 -33.63 -5.61
CA GLU A 238 -42.85 -34.66 -6.64
C GLU A 238 -41.49 -35.36 -6.92
N HIS A 239 -40.37 -34.64 -6.78
CA HIS A 239 -38.99 -35.11 -6.96
C HIS A 239 -38.18 -35.06 -5.65
N LYS A 240 -38.56 -35.92 -4.68
CA LYS A 240 -37.99 -35.98 -3.32
C LYS A 240 -36.52 -36.43 -3.24
N ASP A 241 -36.01 -36.95 -4.37
CA ASP A 241 -34.62 -37.32 -4.59
C ASP A 241 -33.72 -36.13 -4.92
N VAL A 242 -34.26 -34.94 -5.19
CA VAL A 242 -33.47 -33.69 -5.30
C VAL A 242 -32.79 -33.36 -3.97
N LYS A 243 -31.47 -33.08 -4.04
CA LYS A 243 -30.63 -32.70 -2.89
C LYS A 243 -29.85 -31.39 -3.07
N VAL A 244 -29.85 -30.79 -4.25
CA VAL A 244 -29.35 -29.42 -4.45
C VAL A 244 -30.21 -28.62 -5.43
N VAL A 245 -30.35 -27.32 -5.16
CA VAL A 245 -30.87 -26.32 -6.10
C VAL A 245 -29.77 -25.28 -6.36
N VAL A 246 -29.24 -25.24 -7.57
CA VAL A 246 -28.28 -24.22 -8.02
C VAL A 246 -29.04 -23.14 -8.78
N VAL A 247 -28.74 -21.87 -8.48
CA VAL A 247 -29.26 -20.71 -9.22
C VAL A 247 -28.08 -19.91 -9.73
N ASP A 248 -27.82 -19.97 -11.04
CA ASP A 248 -26.81 -19.08 -11.63
C ASP A 248 -27.39 -17.67 -11.74
N SER A 249 -26.86 -16.79 -10.89
CA SER A 249 -27.24 -15.39 -10.68
C SER A 249 -28.72 -15.15 -10.35
N VAL A 250 -29.11 -15.30 -9.07
CA VAL A 250 -30.48 -14.94 -8.61
C VAL A 250 -30.82 -13.45 -8.85
N THR A 251 -29.82 -12.63 -9.16
CA THR A 251 -29.96 -11.18 -9.36
C THR A 251 -29.83 -10.70 -10.81
N PHE A 252 -29.64 -11.58 -11.80
CA PHE A 252 -29.40 -11.18 -13.20
C PHE A 252 -30.52 -10.31 -13.79
N HIS A 253 -31.72 -10.88 -13.96
CA HIS A 253 -32.89 -10.17 -14.51
C HIS A 253 -33.32 -8.96 -13.66
N PHE A 254 -33.06 -9.02 -12.34
CA PHE A 254 -33.31 -7.93 -11.41
C PHE A 254 -32.35 -6.74 -11.55
N ARG A 255 -31.30 -6.81 -12.39
CA ARG A 255 -30.39 -5.69 -12.67
C ARG A 255 -30.87 -4.78 -13.79
N GLN A 256 -31.70 -5.28 -14.71
CA GLN A 256 -32.10 -4.57 -15.92
C GLN A 256 -33.57 -4.09 -15.86
N ASP A 257 -34.45 -4.84 -15.21
CA ASP A 257 -35.91 -4.64 -15.32
C ASP A 257 -36.56 -3.86 -14.14
N PHE A 258 -35.78 -3.18 -13.29
CA PHE A 258 -36.30 -2.54 -12.05
C PHE A 258 -35.77 -1.13 -11.81
N ASP A 259 -36.62 -0.12 -12.01
CA ASP A 259 -36.38 1.27 -11.58
C ASP A 259 -36.53 1.44 -10.05
N ASP A 260 -37.50 0.77 -9.42
CA ASP A 260 -37.71 0.81 -7.96
C ASP A 260 -36.78 -0.16 -7.24
N MET A 261 -35.66 0.39 -6.75
CA MET A 261 -34.66 -0.35 -5.96
C MET A 261 -35.19 -0.86 -4.61
N ALA A 262 -36.20 -0.23 -4.01
CA ALA A 262 -36.80 -0.69 -2.76
C ALA A 262 -37.75 -1.89 -2.99
N LEU A 263 -38.52 -1.86 -4.09
CA LEU A 263 -39.32 -3.00 -4.56
C LEU A 263 -38.41 -4.16 -4.99
N ARG A 264 -37.38 -3.91 -5.80
CA ARG A 264 -36.36 -4.89 -6.18
C ARG A 264 -35.78 -5.62 -4.96
N THR A 265 -35.34 -4.85 -3.97
CA THR A 265 -34.80 -5.40 -2.71
C THR A 265 -35.84 -6.27 -2.00
N ARG A 266 -37.08 -5.79 -1.87
CA ARG A 266 -38.18 -6.53 -1.24
C ARG A 266 -38.49 -7.86 -1.94
N VAL A 267 -38.45 -7.90 -3.28
CA VAL A 267 -38.70 -9.10 -4.08
C VAL A 267 -37.54 -10.10 -3.95
N LEU A 268 -36.29 -9.63 -4.06
CA LEU A 268 -35.09 -10.46 -3.85
C LEU A 268 -35.09 -11.11 -2.46
N SER A 269 -35.36 -10.34 -1.39
CA SER A 269 -35.53 -10.86 -0.03
C SER A 269 -36.65 -11.91 0.06
N GLY A 270 -37.78 -11.67 -0.63
CA GLY A 270 -38.91 -12.60 -0.67
C GLY A 270 -38.56 -13.95 -1.33
N MET A 271 -37.72 -13.95 -2.36
CA MET A 271 -37.22 -15.18 -3.00
C MET A 271 -36.19 -15.89 -2.12
N ALA A 272 -35.24 -15.17 -1.54
CA ALA A 272 -34.24 -15.72 -0.60
C ALA A 272 -34.91 -16.40 0.61
N LEU A 273 -35.96 -15.79 1.18
CA LEU A 273 -36.78 -16.35 2.25
C LEU A 273 -37.55 -17.63 1.84
N LYS A 274 -37.90 -17.79 0.56
CA LYS A 274 -38.52 -19.03 0.06
C LYS A 274 -37.48 -20.13 -0.15
N LEU A 275 -36.33 -19.80 -0.71
CA LEU A 275 -35.22 -20.74 -0.91
C LEU A 275 -34.68 -21.28 0.42
N MET A 276 -34.50 -20.45 1.45
CA MET A 276 -34.17 -20.91 2.81
C MET A 276 -35.23 -21.86 3.40
N LYS A 277 -36.52 -21.61 3.14
CA LYS A 277 -37.61 -22.51 3.58
C LYS A 277 -37.60 -23.84 2.84
N LEU A 278 -37.30 -23.85 1.54
CA LEU A 278 -37.17 -25.07 0.74
C LEU A 278 -35.98 -25.93 1.21
N ALA A 279 -34.83 -25.31 1.46
CA ALA A 279 -33.64 -25.96 2.00
C ALA A 279 -33.95 -26.74 3.29
N LYS A 280 -34.56 -26.06 4.27
CA LYS A 280 -34.95 -26.67 5.55
C LYS A 280 -36.08 -27.70 5.41
N LYS A 281 -37.12 -27.42 4.62
CA LYS A 281 -38.29 -28.31 4.43
C LYS A 281 -37.91 -29.67 3.83
N TYR A 282 -36.95 -29.70 2.90
CA TYR A 282 -36.58 -30.92 2.17
C TYR A 282 -35.21 -31.50 2.55
N SER A 283 -34.47 -30.83 3.46
CA SER A 283 -33.09 -31.16 3.81
C SER A 283 -32.22 -31.29 2.56
N LEU A 284 -32.19 -30.21 1.79
CA LEU A 284 -31.39 -30.04 0.58
C LEU A 284 -30.50 -28.79 0.71
N ALA A 285 -29.48 -28.69 -0.12
CA ALA A 285 -28.63 -27.51 -0.25
C ALA A 285 -29.18 -26.52 -1.30
N VAL A 286 -28.95 -25.21 -1.10
CA VAL A 286 -29.20 -24.20 -2.14
C VAL A 286 -27.94 -23.38 -2.38
N VAL A 287 -27.56 -23.21 -3.65
CA VAL A 287 -26.35 -22.47 -4.05
C VAL A 287 -26.72 -21.31 -4.97
N LEU A 288 -26.37 -20.08 -4.58
CA LEU A 288 -26.64 -18.87 -5.37
C LEU A 288 -25.34 -18.29 -5.91
N LEU A 289 -25.20 -18.21 -7.23
CA LEU A 289 -23.97 -17.78 -7.89
C LEU A 289 -24.08 -16.30 -8.34
N ASN A 290 -23.94 -15.37 -7.41
CA ASN A 290 -24.14 -13.94 -7.71
C ASN A 290 -22.86 -13.24 -8.19
N GLN A 291 -23.04 -12.17 -8.97
CA GLN A 291 -21.95 -11.22 -9.21
C GLN A 291 -21.93 -10.15 -8.11
N VAL A 292 -20.76 -9.85 -7.55
CA VAL A 292 -20.58 -8.74 -6.59
C VAL A 292 -20.94 -7.41 -7.27
N THR A 293 -21.51 -6.50 -6.49
CA THR A 293 -21.93 -5.15 -6.90
C THR A 293 -21.21 -4.10 -6.07
N THR A 294 -21.31 -2.82 -6.42
CA THR A 294 -20.83 -1.72 -5.57
C THR A 294 -22.01 -1.06 -4.84
N LYS A 295 -22.05 -1.15 -3.50
CA LYS A 295 -22.88 -0.24 -2.69
C LYS A 295 -22.11 1.09 -2.56
N HIS A 296 -22.79 2.20 -2.81
CA HIS A 296 -22.26 3.54 -2.54
C HIS A 296 -22.82 4.02 -1.19
N THR A 297 -21.93 4.24 -0.22
CA THR A 297 -22.30 4.61 1.15
C THR A 297 -21.41 5.76 1.60
N GLU A 298 -22.04 6.92 1.85
CA GLU A 298 -21.42 8.15 2.39
C GLU A 298 -20.03 8.50 1.82
N GLY A 299 -19.90 8.47 0.50
CA GLY A 299 -18.67 8.85 -0.22
C GLY A 299 -17.69 7.71 -0.48
N SER A 300 -18.01 6.48 -0.08
CA SER A 300 -17.22 5.28 -0.37
C SER A 300 -17.94 4.32 -1.31
N PHE A 301 -17.18 3.63 -2.17
CA PHE A 301 -17.67 2.48 -2.95
C PHE A 301 -17.19 1.19 -2.28
N GLN A 302 -18.11 0.42 -1.71
CA GLN A 302 -17.81 -0.88 -1.13
C GLN A 302 -18.29 -2.01 -2.05
N LEU A 303 -17.45 -3.03 -2.23
CA LEU A 303 -17.83 -4.28 -2.86
C LEU A 303 -18.84 -5.00 -1.95
N ALA A 304 -20.09 -5.05 -2.40
CA ALA A 304 -21.22 -5.57 -1.65
C ALA A 304 -21.99 -6.61 -2.48
N LEU A 305 -22.54 -7.59 -1.80
CA LEU A 305 -23.38 -8.62 -2.41
C LEU A 305 -24.69 -8.01 -2.93
N ALA A 306 -25.29 -8.69 -3.90
CA ALA A 306 -26.53 -8.24 -4.53
C ALA A 306 -27.80 -8.57 -3.72
N LEU A 307 -27.63 -9.24 -2.56
CA LEU A 307 -28.63 -9.47 -1.52
C LEU A 307 -28.25 -8.66 -0.26
N ASP A 308 -29.24 -8.22 0.52
CA ASP A 308 -28.99 -7.29 1.64
C ASP A 308 -28.46 -7.97 2.91
N GLU A 309 -27.57 -7.28 3.62
CA GLU A 309 -26.80 -7.82 4.77
C GLU A 309 -27.68 -8.26 5.95
N LYS A 310 -28.90 -7.70 6.04
CA LYS A 310 -29.92 -8.10 7.03
C LYS A 310 -30.44 -9.53 6.81
N ILE A 311 -30.20 -10.13 5.65
CA ILE A 311 -30.58 -11.50 5.29
C ILE A 311 -29.46 -12.49 5.64
N ASN A 312 -28.20 -12.07 5.52
CA ASN A 312 -27.02 -12.96 5.52
C ASN A 312 -26.62 -13.52 6.90
N LYS A 313 -27.33 -13.19 7.99
CA LYS A 313 -27.03 -13.65 9.36
C LYS A 313 -27.30 -15.14 9.64
N SER A 314 -27.41 -15.96 8.61
CA SER A 314 -27.68 -17.41 8.69
C SER A 314 -27.17 -18.15 7.44
N TRP A 315 -26.11 -17.63 6.81
CA TRP A 315 -25.66 -18.01 5.47
C TRP A 315 -24.15 -18.30 5.49
N TRP A 316 -23.70 -19.26 4.68
CA TRP A 316 -22.28 -19.38 4.34
C TRP A 316 -21.99 -18.50 3.12
N LEU A 317 -20.98 -17.65 3.25
CA LEU A 317 -20.55 -16.71 2.23
C LEU A 317 -19.16 -17.09 1.69
N LEU A 318 -19.07 -17.29 0.39
CA LEU A 318 -17.82 -17.45 -0.34
C LEU A 318 -17.67 -16.31 -1.35
N ILE A 319 -16.80 -15.34 -1.06
CA ILE A 319 -16.42 -14.31 -2.05
C ILE A 319 -15.23 -14.83 -2.84
N LEU A 320 -15.47 -15.22 -4.09
CA LEU A 320 -14.41 -15.51 -5.06
C LEU A 320 -13.87 -14.18 -5.60
N ALA A 321 -12.83 -13.67 -4.93
CA ALA A 321 -12.07 -12.51 -5.39
C ALA A 321 -10.85 -12.96 -6.21
N PHE A 322 -10.75 -12.48 -7.45
CA PHE A 322 -9.47 -12.47 -8.15
C PHE A 322 -8.67 -11.28 -7.63
N SER A 323 -7.56 -11.54 -6.94
CA SER A 323 -6.55 -10.51 -6.75
C SER A 323 -5.84 -10.28 -8.09
N LEU A 324 -5.67 -9.02 -8.50
CA LEU A 324 -4.90 -8.67 -9.69
C LEU A 324 -3.39 -8.68 -9.35
N SER A 325 -2.90 -9.89 -9.05
CA SER A 325 -1.50 -10.23 -8.82
C SER A 325 -1.05 -11.20 -9.91
N ILE A 326 -0.02 -10.85 -10.67
CA ILE A 326 0.29 -11.52 -11.94
C ILE A 326 1.09 -12.82 -11.74
N ILE A 327 0.47 -13.93 -12.16
CA ILE A 327 1.07 -15.22 -12.56
C ILE A 327 2.13 -15.81 -11.63
N THR A 328 1.70 -16.79 -10.84
CA THR A 328 2.46 -18.04 -10.65
C THR A 328 1.45 -19.19 -10.70
N ILE A 329 1.76 -20.28 -11.41
CA ILE A 329 0.86 -21.44 -11.50
C ILE A 329 0.99 -22.28 -10.23
N LYS A 330 0.38 -21.79 -9.14
CA LYS A 330 -0.01 -22.55 -7.95
C LYS A 330 -1.37 -22.04 -7.46
N LEU A 331 -2.29 -22.96 -7.18
CA LEU A 331 -3.58 -22.66 -6.55
C LEU A 331 -3.35 -22.36 -5.06
N SER A 332 -2.99 -21.13 -4.73
CA SER A 332 -2.63 -20.77 -3.35
C SER A 332 -2.87 -19.29 -3.00
N SER A 333 -4.12 -18.83 -3.10
CA SER A 333 -4.70 -17.71 -2.30
C SER A 333 -6.16 -17.42 -2.70
N LEU A 334 -7.14 -17.96 -1.97
CA LEU A 334 -8.47 -17.35 -1.92
C LEU A 334 -8.51 -16.32 -0.79
N HIS A 335 -9.04 -15.13 -1.06
CA HIS A 335 -9.48 -14.23 0.01
C HIS A 335 -10.91 -14.61 0.45
N LEU A 336 -11.19 -14.54 1.75
CA LEU A 336 -12.42 -15.08 2.33
C LEU A 336 -12.92 -14.28 3.53
N ILE A 337 -14.23 -14.01 3.54
CA ILE A 337 -14.91 -13.25 4.60
C ILE A 337 -15.93 -14.16 5.28
N LYS A 338 -15.52 -14.83 6.36
CA LYS A 338 -16.38 -15.70 7.17
C LYS A 338 -17.05 -14.89 8.29
N GLN A 339 -18.23 -14.32 8.02
CA GLN A 339 -19.03 -13.63 9.04
C GLN A 339 -19.81 -14.64 9.92
N ARG A 340 -19.18 -15.13 10.99
CA ARG A 340 -19.90 -15.80 12.10
C ARG A 340 -19.19 -15.50 13.42
N GLU A 341 -19.82 -14.67 14.27
CA GLU A 341 -19.28 -14.32 15.59
C GLU A 341 -19.50 -15.49 16.57
N GLY A 342 -18.41 -16.09 17.06
CA GLY A 342 -18.44 -17.21 18.01
C GLY A 342 -17.06 -17.47 18.62
N PRO A 343 -16.95 -17.77 19.94
CA PRO A 343 -15.67 -17.66 20.64
C PRO A 343 -14.89 -18.99 20.75
N PHE A 344 -14.13 -19.35 19.71
CA PHE A 344 -13.03 -20.34 19.81
C PHE A 344 -11.78 -19.86 19.05
N PRO A 345 -10.57 -20.29 19.44
CA PRO A 345 -9.34 -19.60 19.08
C PRO A 345 -8.90 -19.87 17.62
N PHE A 346 -8.37 -18.82 16.98
CA PHE A 346 -7.72 -18.93 15.68
C PHE A 346 -6.43 -19.77 15.78
N ALA A 347 -6.34 -20.84 14.99
CA ALA A 347 -5.12 -21.57 14.74
C ALA A 347 -4.66 -21.32 13.30
N ASN A 348 -3.47 -20.73 13.12
CA ASN A 348 -2.86 -20.59 11.80
C ASN A 348 -2.37 -21.97 11.33
N LEU A 349 -3.06 -22.56 10.36
CA LEU A 349 -2.73 -23.89 9.84
C LEU A 349 -1.90 -23.80 8.56
N THR A 350 -0.57 -23.64 8.70
CA THR A 350 0.36 -23.62 7.56
C THR A 350 0.64 -25.04 7.08
N LEU A 351 0.04 -25.46 5.97
CA LEU A 351 0.29 -26.78 5.37
C LEU A 351 1.64 -26.84 4.66
N SER A 352 2.59 -27.56 5.27
CA SER A 352 3.87 -27.93 4.66
C SER A 352 3.81 -29.37 4.14
N LEU A 353 4.08 -29.56 2.85
CA LEU A 353 4.22 -30.89 2.24
C LEU A 353 5.70 -31.25 2.11
N THR A 354 6.18 -32.09 3.03
CA THR A 354 7.51 -32.72 2.96
C THR A 354 7.38 -34.23 2.81
N HIS A 355 7.91 -34.79 1.71
CA HIS A 355 8.10 -36.23 1.54
C HIS A 355 9.38 -36.52 0.75
N SER A 356 10.01 -37.67 1.05
CA SER A 356 11.40 -37.93 0.71
C SER A 356 11.65 -39.29 0.05
N ALA A 357 12.59 -39.27 -0.90
CA ALA A 357 13.48 -40.35 -1.30
C ALA A 357 12.96 -41.57 -2.14
N GLN A 358 13.53 -41.65 -3.36
CA GLN A 358 14.05 -42.86 -4.04
C GLN A 358 13.11 -43.98 -4.54
N SER A 359 13.09 -44.21 -5.87
CA SER A 359 13.82 -45.35 -6.50
C SER A 359 13.58 -45.55 -8.01
N LYS A 360 14.67 -45.40 -8.82
CA LYS A 360 15.00 -46.08 -10.10
C LYS A 360 14.11 -45.92 -11.37
N LYS A 361 14.77 -45.49 -12.47
CA LYS A 361 14.75 -45.95 -13.90
C LYS A 361 13.39 -46.35 -14.55
N THR A 362 13.07 -46.04 -15.82
CA THR A 362 13.93 -46.12 -17.04
C THR A 362 13.29 -45.42 -18.27
N MET A 363 14.13 -44.92 -19.21
CA MET A 363 13.89 -44.71 -20.67
C MET A 363 12.67 -43.92 -21.23
N ALA A 364 12.96 -42.70 -21.72
CA ALA A 364 12.99 -42.29 -23.15
C ALA A 364 11.71 -42.12 -24.03
N SER A 365 11.73 -40.99 -24.77
CA SER A 365 10.93 -40.63 -25.97
C SER A 365 9.42 -40.32 -25.76
N ALA A 366 8.74 -39.53 -26.61
CA ALA A 366 9.14 -38.92 -27.89
C ALA A 366 8.59 -37.49 -28.08
N SER A 367 9.02 -36.82 -29.14
CA SER A 367 8.65 -35.44 -29.52
C SER A 367 7.33 -35.36 -30.33
N SER A 368 6.70 -34.17 -30.33
CA SER A 368 5.99 -33.65 -31.50
C SER A 368 5.89 -32.12 -31.46
N LEU A 369 5.72 -31.49 -32.63
CA LEU A 369 5.73 -30.04 -32.88
C LEU A 369 4.58 -29.69 -33.85
N THR A 370 3.92 -28.55 -33.64
CA THR A 370 3.11 -27.80 -34.65
C THR A 370 1.89 -28.54 -35.26
N LEU A 371 0.83 -27.94 -35.81
CA LEU A 371 0.63 -26.69 -36.56
C LEU A 371 -0.90 -26.48 -36.77
N SER A 372 -1.29 -25.35 -37.39
CA SER A 372 -2.54 -25.17 -38.18
C SER A 372 -3.88 -25.06 -37.44
N GLN A 373 -4.91 -24.40 -38.00
CA GLN A 373 -5.03 -23.14 -38.76
C GLN A 373 -6.55 -22.84 -38.90
N ALA A 374 -6.96 -21.58 -39.10
CA ALA A 374 -8.37 -21.21 -39.25
C ALA A 374 -8.86 -21.27 -40.71
N LEU A 375 -10.16 -21.52 -40.93
CA LEU A 375 -10.96 -20.96 -42.03
C LEU A 375 -12.48 -21.31 -41.94
N LEU A 376 -13.30 -20.58 -42.73
CA LEU A 376 -14.76 -20.73 -42.96
C LEU A 376 -15.68 -20.26 -41.79
N ALA A 377 -16.85 -19.63 -42.03
CA ALA A 377 -17.40 -18.97 -43.24
C ALA A 377 -18.52 -17.94 -42.88
N ARG A 378 -19.04 -17.21 -43.88
CA ARG A 378 -20.05 -16.13 -43.76
C ARG A 378 -21.51 -16.59 -43.96
N GLY A 379 -22.46 -15.84 -43.39
CA GLY A 379 -23.86 -15.68 -43.82
C GLY A 379 -24.53 -14.61 -42.93
N ILE A 380 -24.79 -13.36 -43.34
CA ILE A 380 -25.67 -12.82 -44.41
C ILE A 380 -27.18 -12.99 -44.11
N SER A 381 -27.79 -11.96 -43.51
CA SER A 381 -29.07 -11.36 -43.95
C SER A 381 -29.30 -10.01 -43.22
N SER A 382 -30.40 -9.33 -43.55
CA SER A 382 -30.32 -7.99 -44.16
C SER A 382 -31.63 -7.19 -44.07
N HIS A 383 -31.50 -5.86 -44.02
CA HIS A 383 -32.55 -4.83 -44.19
C HIS A 383 -33.66 -4.68 -43.12
N ALA A 384 -33.70 -3.48 -42.53
CA ALA A 384 -34.90 -2.66 -42.41
C ALA A 384 -34.48 -1.17 -42.42
N SER A 385 -35.35 -0.23 -42.86
CA SER A 385 -34.99 1.20 -43.01
C SER A 385 -36.22 2.12 -43.04
N ASN A 386 -36.13 3.27 -42.34
CA ASN A 386 -37.03 4.44 -42.32
C ASN A 386 -36.21 5.58 -41.65
N GLN A 387 -36.13 6.87 -42.05
CA GLN A 387 -37.10 7.89 -42.53
C GLN A 387 -38.20 8.19 -41.50
N SER A 388 -38.55 9.43 -41.09
CA SER A 388 -38.03 10.80 -41.29
C SER A 388 -38.27 11.61 -39.99
N SER A 389 -38.20 12.94 -39.83
CA SER A 389 -37.97 14.16 -40.66
C SER A 389 -37.54 15.28 -39.69
N ASP A 390 -36.49 16.06 -39.98
CA ASP A 390 -36.49 17.35 -40.71
C ASP A 390 -37.22 18.51 -39.99
N ASN A 391 -36.48 19.59 -39.72
CA ASN A 391 -37.03 20.93 -39.45
C ASN A 391 -35.93 21.98 -39.77
N ARG A 392 -36.28 23.02 -40.54
CA ARG A 392 -35.33 23.99 -41.17
C ARG A 392 -35.36 25.35 -40.43
N VAL A 393 -34.59 26.40 -40.76
CA VAL A 393 -34.65 27.24 -41.99
C VAL A 393 -33.47 28.24 -42.08
N SER A 394 -32.90 28.37 -43.29
CA SER A 394 -32.17 29.50 -43.96
C SER A 394 -31.01 30.24 -43.25
N LEU A 395 -29.80 30.47 -43.81
CA LEU A 395 -29.30 30.91 -45.15
C LEU A 395 -29.41 32.42 -45.47
N SER A 396 -28.26 33.02 -45.82
CA SER A 396 -28.08 34.11 -46.79
C SER A 396 -26.66 34.05 -47.40
N THR A 397 -26.51 34.52 -48.65
CA THR A 397 -25.27 34.40 -49.47
C THR A 397 -24.72 35.78 -49.87
N LEU A 398 -23.44 35.86 -50.28
CA LEU A 398 -22.96 36.64 -51.45
C LEU A 398 -21.46 36.41 -51.75
N SER A 399 -20.97 36.97 -52.87
CA SER A 399 -19.72 36.51 -53.53
C SER A 399 -18.97 37.59 -54.33
N LEU A 400 -17.61 37.54 -54.28
CA LEU A 400 -16.61 38.05 -55.26
C LEU A 400 -16.62 39.57 -55.60
N PRO A 401 -15.43 40.17 -55.87
CA PRO A 401 -14.88 40.20 -57.23
C PRO A 401 -13.34 40.14 -57.34
N THR A 402 -12.84 40.11 -58.59
CA THR A 402 -11.41 40.18 -58.97
C THR A 402 -11.20 41.11 -60.18
N PHE A 403 -10.05 41.77 -60.30
CA PHE A 403 -9.59 42.49 -61.51
C PHE A 403 -8.05 42.47 -61.63
N SER A 404 -7.46 42.84 -62.78
CA SER A 404 -6.02 42.65 -63.03
C SER A 404 -5.39 43.59 -64.09
N GLY A 405 -4.06 43.79 -64.00
CA GLY A 405 -3.18 44.38 -65.03
C GLY A 405 -2.18 45.43 -64.50
N LEU A 406 -1.16 45.88 -65.27
CA LEU A 406 -0.53 45.36 -66.50
C LEU A 406 0.81 46.10 -66.81
N LYS A 407 1.87 45.35 -67.20
CA LYS A 407 3.08 45.73 -68.03
C LYS A 407 3.94 47.00 -67.76
N ALA A 408 5.16 46.74 -67.23
CA ALA A 408 6.50 46.88 -67.87
C ALA A 408 7.04 48.18 -68.54
N THR A 409 8.28 48.58 -68.16
CA THR A 409 9.32 49.26 -68.98
C THR A 409 10.76 48.98 -68.49
N GLY A 410 11.76 49.16 -69.36
CA GLY A 410 13.20 49.35 -69.05
C GLY A 410 13.73 50.58 -69.84
N PRO A 411 15.04 50.75 -70.19
CA PRO A 411 16.23 49.91 -69.97
C PRO A 411 17.56 50.67 -69.62
N ARG A 412 18.72 49.95 -69.61
CA ARG A 412 20.14 50.47 -69.67
C ARG A 412 20.64 51.31 -68.46
N ALA A 413 21.93 51.62 -68.23
CA ALA A 413 23.26 50.95 -68.33
C ALA A 413 24.31 51.88 -67.62
N SER A 414 25.66 51.74 -67.54
CA SER A 414 26.71 50.80 -68.03
C SER A 414 28.05 51.04 -67.29
N THR A 415 29.03 50.11 -67.41
CA THR A 415 30.52 50.26 -67.23
C THR A 415 31.09 50.53 -65.80
N SER A 416 32.31 50.09 -65.42
CA SER A 416 33.49 49.58 -66.18
C SER A 416 34.38 48.56 -65.38
N ARG A 417 35.57 48.11 -65.88
CA ARG A 417 35.75 46.79 -66.53
C ARG A 417 37.23 46.33 -66.77
N ARG A 418 37.89 45.59 -65.85
CA ARG A 418 39.19 44.85 -66.08
C ARG A 418 39.22 43.52 -65.27
N ARG A 419 39.14 42.33 -65.88
CA ARG A 419 40.14 41.47 -66.60
C ARG A 419 41.16 40.78 -65.65
N LEU A 420 41.22 39.44 -65.46
CA LEU A 420 41.26 38.22 -66.34
C LEU A 420 42.66 37.92 -66.93
N PRO A 421 43.15 36.64 -66.93
CA PRO A 421 42.69 35.64 -67.94
C PRO A 421 42.76 34.10 -67.63
N THR A 422 41.66 33.37 -67.94
CA THR A 422 41.60 32.03 -68.61
C THR A 422 42.23 30.77 -67.91
N ARG A 423 41.91 29.49 -68.26
CA ARG A 423 41.21 28.90 -69.43
C ARG A 423 40.59 27.50 -69.16
N SER A 424 39.66 27.09 -70.04
CA SER A 424 39.27 25.72 -70.46
C SER A 424 38.66 24.70 -69.47
N ASN A 425 37.42 24.28 -69.79
CA ASN A 425 36.83 23.01 -69.35
C ASN A 425 37.48 21.80 -70.05
N GLN A 426 37.65 20.68 -69.34
CA GLN A 426 37.59 19.33 -69.91
C GLN A 426 36.77 18.42 -68.99
N LYS A 427 35.97 17.52 -69.59
CA LYS A 427 35.22 16.48 -68.84
C LYS A 427 36.22 15.48 -68.27
N ARG A 428 36.07 15.11 -66.99
CA ARG A 428 36.70 13.92 -66.40
C ARG A 428 35.64 13.12 -65.65
N GLN A 429 35.69 11.80 -65.76
CA GLN A 429 34.68 10.90 -65.22
C GLN A 429 34.65 10.95 -63.69
N VAL A 430 33.45 10.92 -63.11
CA VAL A 430 33.27 10.61 -61.69
C VAL A 430 33.65 9.14 -61.49
N ARG A 431 34.66 8.87 -60.66
CA ARG A 431 34.80 7.58 -59.96
C ARG A 431 34.19 7.75 -58.57
N ALA A 432 33.42 6.77 -58.14
CA ALA A 432 32.69 6.82 -56.87
C ALA A 432 33.56 6.40 -55.67
N ALA A 433 33.08 6.80 -54.48
CA ALA A 433 33.24 6.17 -53.16
C ALA A 433 34.57 5.48 -52.80
N ALA A 434 35.35 6.13 -51.94
CA ALA A 434 36.43 5.49 -51.15
C ALA A 434 36.79 6.28 -49.87
N VAL A 435 35.85 7.07 -49.30
CA VAL A 435 36.15 8.03 -48.21
C VAL A 435 35.22 7.92 -46.99
N GLU A 436 33.94 7.61 -47.16
CA GLU A 436 32.98 7.59 -46.04
C GLU A 436 33.19 6.43 -45.05
N THR A 437 33.69 5.28 -45.50
CA THR A 437 33.86 4.07 -44.64
C THR A 437 35.05 4.12 -43.68
N ILE A 438 35.98 5.07 -43.82
CA ILE A 438 37.15 5.16 -42.93
C ILE A 438 36.82 5.92 -41.64
N GLY A 439 35.97 6.96 -41.72
CA GLY A 439 35.53 7.73 -40.56
C GLY A 439 34.71 6.88 -39.60
N THR A 440 33.64 6.25 -40.10
CA THR A 440 32.72 5.45 -39.28
C THR A 440 33.41 4.27 -38.57
N ALA A 441 34.40 3.64 -39.22
CA ALA A 441 35.17 2.55 -38.61
C ALA A 441 36.09 3.05 -37.47
N ALA A 442 36.72 4.21 -37.64
CA ALA A 442 37.55 4.82 -36.60
C ALA A 442 36.70 5.27 -35.40
N GLU A 443 35.57 5.93 -35.65
CA GLU A 443 34.63 6.38 -34.60
C GLU A 443 34.06 5.19 -33.81
N THR A 444 33.64 4.12 -34.49
CA THR A 444 33.17 2.89 -33.84
C THR A 444 34.25 2.29 -32.94
N SER A 445 35.50 2.24 -33.40
CA SER A 445 36.61 1.69 -32.60
C SER A 445 36.90 2.52 -31.34
N LEU A 446 36.70 3.85 -31.38
CA LEU A 446 36.86 4.73 -30.23
C LEU A 446 35.71 4.56 -29.21
N VAL A 447 34.48 4.37 -29.68
CA VAL A 447 33.30 4.06 -28.85
C VAL A 447 33.50 2.72 -28.12
N GLU A 448 33.85 1.64 -28.82
CA GLU A 448 34.13 0.35 -28.20
C GLU A 448 35.27 0.43 -27.17
N LYS A 449 36.33 1.19 -27.48
CA LYS A 449 37.46 1.43 -26.58
C LYS A 449 37.03 2.19 -25.34
N SER A 450 36.22 3.24 -25.48
CA SER A 450 35.64 4.02 -24.38
C SER A 450 34.76 3.17 -23.45
N ILE A 451 33.88 2.35 -24.02
CA ILE A 451 33.05 1.40 -23.29
C ILE A 451 33.93 0.41 -22.53
N ASN A 452 34.97 -0.13 -23.16
CA ASN A 452 35.89 -1.05 -22.48
C ASN A 452 36.74 -0.36 -21.40
N THR A 453 37.09 0.93 -21.52
CA THR A 453 37.69 1.70 -20.41
C THR A 453 36.79 1.66 -19.18
N ILE A 454 35.48 1.91 -19.33
CA ILE A 454 34.50 1.86 -18.24
C ILE A 454 34.45 0.45 -17.61
N ARG A 455 34.42 -0.60 -18.45
CA ARG A 455 34.46 -2.00 -17.98
C ARG A 455 35.71 -2.29 -17.15
N PHE A 456 36.89 -1.92 -17.64
CA PHE A 456 38.14 -2.26 -16.96
C PHE A 456 38.44 -1.39 -15.73
N LEU A 457 38.09 -0.09 -15.73
CA LEU A 457 38.11 0.73 -14.52
C LEU A 457 37.23 0.11 -13.41
N ALA A 458 36.04 -0.40 -13.76
CA ALA A 458 35.17 -1.09 -12.81
C ALA A 458 35.75 -2.42 -12.30
N ILE A 459 36.30 -3.24 -13.19
CA ILE A 459 36.96 -4.51 -12.83
C ILE A 459 38.15 -4.27 -11.90
N ASP A 460 39.02 -3.31 -12.23
CA ASP A 460 40.28 -3.08 -11.51
C ASP A 460 40.06 -2.51 -10.10
N ALA A 461 39.09 -1.60 -9.94
CA ALA A 461 38.72 -1.10 -8.63
C ALA A 461 38.14 -2.20 -7.74
N VAL A 462 37.25 -3.05 -8.28
CA VAL A 462 36.66 -4.19 -7.56
C VAL A 462 37.73 -5.23 -7.19
N GLU A 463 38.67 -5.54 -8.10
CA GLU A 463 39.76 -6.49 -7.87
C GLU A 463 40.75 -5.94 -6.83
N LYS A 464 41.16 -4.67 -6.93
CA LYS A 464 42.06 -4.01 -5.96
C LYS A 464 41.43 -3.88 -4.57
N ALA A 465 40.12 -3.64 -4.49
CA ALA A 465 39.37 -3.64 -3.23
C ALA A 465 39.04 -5.05 -2.72
N ASN A 466 39.24 -6.10 -3.55
CA ASN A 466 38.75 -7.47 -3.35
C ASN A 466 37.26 -7.51 -2.93
N SER A 467 36.46 -6.57 -3.45
CA SER A 467 35.11 -6.27 -2.95
C SER A 467 34.35 -5.41 -3.95
N GLY A 468 33.12 -5.79 -4.29
CA GLY A 468 32.24 -5.00 -5.17
C GLY A 468 31.55 -5.83 -6.25
N HIS A 469 30.90 -5.13 -7.18
CA HIS A 469 29.97 -5.69 -8.14
C HIS A 469 30.42 -5.38 -9.58
N PRO A 470 31.18 -6.27 -10.25
CA PRO A 470 31.66 -6.02 -11.61
C PRO A 470 30.59 -6.29 -12.67
N GLY A 471 29.61 -7.15 -12.38
CA GLY A 471 28.61 -7.64 -13.33
C GLY A 471 27.79 -6.55 -14.03
N LEU A 472 27.15 -5.65 -13.27
CA LEU A 472 26.35 -4.55 -13.83
C LEU A 472 27.22 -3.55 -14.59
N PRO A 473 28.35 -3.02 -14.05
CA PRO A 473 29.25 -2.16 -14.83
C PRO A 473 29.71 -2.77 -16.17
N MET A 474 29.95 -4.08 -16.22
CA MET A 474 30.34 -4.77 -17.45
C MET A 474 29.20 -4.84 -18.48
N GLY A 475 27.96 -5.11 -18.04
CA GLY A 475 26.78 -5.14 -18.91
C GLY A 475 26.32 -3.75 -19.37
N CYS A 476 26.20 -2.81 -18.43
CA CYS A 476 25.66 -1.46 -18.63
C CYS A 476 26.65 -0.40 -19.17
N ALA A 477 27.94 -0.71 -19.33
CA ALA A 477 28.93 0.24 -19.87
C ALA A 477 28.50 0.91 -21.20
N PRO A 478 27.83 0.23 -22.17
CA PRO A 478 27.30 0.88 -23.38
C PRO A 478 26.25 1.96 -23.08
N THR A 479 25.24 1.62 -22.27
CA THR A 479 24.18 2.55 -21.85
C THR A 479 24.76 3.74 -21.09
N GLY A 480 25.67 3.48 -20.15
CA GLY A 480 26.35 4.52 -19.36
C GLY A 480 27.21 5.45 -20.23
N HIS A 481 27.96 4.91 -21.17
CA HIS A 481 28.77 5.69 -22.13
C HIS A 481 27.88 6.62 -22.96
N ILE A 482 26.87 6.09 -23.66
CA ILE A 482 26.00 6.88 -24.54
C ILE A 482 25.24 7.95 -23.72
N LEU A 483 24.77 7.60 -22.53
CA LEU A 483 24.02 8.51 -21.67
C LEU A 483 24.85 9.73 -21.23
N TYR A 484 26.06 9.50 -20.72
CA TYR A 484 26.94 10.61 -20.28
C TYR A 484 27.63 11.31 -21.46
N ASP A 485 28.12 10.59 -22.46
CA ASP A 485 28.98 11.16 -23.51
C ASP A 485 28.19 11.89 -24.62
N GLU A 486 26.92 11.53 -24.85
CA GLU A 486 26.13 12.04 -25.98
C GLU A 486 24.80 12.71 -25.58
N VAL A 487 24.22 12.37 -24.42
CA VAL A 487 22.79 12.63 -24.13
C VAL A 487 22.54 13.61 -22.98
N MET A 488 23.31 13.50 -21.89
CA MET A 488 23.13 14.32 -20.68
C MET A 488 23.75 15.71 -20.81
N ARG A 489 23.04 16.72 -20.31
CA ARG A 489 23.55 18.09 -20.15
C ARG A 489 24.06 18.31 -18.73
N TYR A 490 25.38 18.35 -18.53
CA TYR A 490 26.00 18.65 -17.23
C TYR A 490 27.24 19.53 -17.37
N ASN A 491 27.73 20.09 -16.25
CA ASN A 491 29.07 20.67 -16.17
C ASN A 491 29.90 19.88 -15.13
N PRO A 492 30.96 19.16 -15.53
CA PRO A 492 31.78 18.40 -14.59
C PRO A 492 32.59 19.29 -13.62
N LYS A 493 32.68 20.59 -13.89
CA LYS A 493 33.28 21.61 -13.00
C LYS A 493 32.25 22.39 -12.18
N ASN A 494 30.96 22.12 -12.37
CA ASN A 494 29.91 22.56 -11.44
C ASN A 494 28.84 21.46 -11.26
N PRO A 495 29.08 20.48 -10.36
CA PRO A 495 28.08 19.48 -10.01
C PRO A 495 26.81 20.08 -9.37
N TYR A 496 26.80 21.38 -9.03
CA TYR A 496 25.67 22.08 -8.44
C TYR A 496 24.87 22.92 -9.45
N TRP A 497 25.23 22.94 -10.74
CA TRP A 497 24.47 23.66 -11.77
C TRP A 497 22.99 23.22 -11.75
N PHE A 498 22.10 24.15 -11.42
CA PHE A 498 20.70 23.87 -11.09
C PHE A 498 19.91 23.19 -12.22
N ASN A 499 20.19 23.55 -13.47
CA ASN A 499 19.52 23.01 -14.67
C ASN A 499 20.39 21.98 -15.42
N ARG A 500 21.23 21.23 -14.71
CA ARG A 500 21.84 19.99 -15.25
C ARG A 500 20.77 18.90 -15.38
N ASP A 501 20.92 18.03 -16.37
CA ASP A 501 20.24 16.74 -16.37
C ASP A 501 20.67 15.93 -15.14
N ARG A 502 19.71 15.33 -14.41
CA ARG A 502 19.97 14.52 -13.21
C ARG A 502 20.13 13.04 -13.58
N PHE A 503 21.06 12.35 -12.92
CA PHE A 503 21.26 10.91 -13.08
C PHE A 503 21.23 10.16 -11.74
N VAL A 504 20.47 9.07 -11.69
CA VAL A 504 20.38 8.18 -10.52
C VAL A 504 20.74 6.75 -10.90
N LEU A 505 21.72 6.16 -10.21
CA LEU A 505 21.96 4.72 -10.26
C LEU A 505 21.13 4.03 -9.16
N SER A 506 19.88 3.66 -9.48
CA SER A 506 19.00 2.95 -8.53
C SER A 506 19.53 1.55 -8.21
N ALA A 507 20.16 0.89 -9.18
CA ALA A 507 20.95 -0.31 -8.96
C ALA A 507 22.33 0.01 -8.35
N GLY A 508 22.33 0.70 -7.20
CA GLY A 508 23.52 1.32 -6.58
C GLY A 508 24.69 0.37 -6.32
N HIS A 509 24.45 -0.94 -6.23
CA HIS A 509 25.51 -1.94 -6.11
C HIS A 509 26.56 -1.81 -7.23
N GLY A 510 26.14 -1.46 -8.44
CA GLY A 510 27.01 -1.20 -9.60
C GLY A 510 27.71 0.17 -9.61
N CYS A 511 27.83 0.84 -8.45
CA CYS A 511 28.47 2.16 -8.25
C CYS A 511 29.73 2.46 -9.07
N MET A 512 30.61 1.48 -9.31
CA MET A 512 31.80 1.66 -10.16
C MET A 512 31.50 2.08 -11.60
N LEU A 513 30.31 1.79 -12.14
CA LEU A 513 29.85 2.36 -13.41
C LEU A 513 29.78 3.89 -13.33
N GLN A 514 29.11 4.43 -12.29
CA GLN A 514 28.97 5.86 -12.09
C GLN A 514 30.31 6.52 -11.75
N TYR A 515 31.15 5.90 -10.91
CA TYR A 515 32.47 6.45 -10.59
C TYR A 515 33.40 6.50 -11.82
N ALA A 516 33.42 5.46 -12.67
CA ALA A 516 34.18 5.48 -13.92
C ALA A 516 33.67 6.57 -14.89
N LEU A 517 32.35 6.77 -14.98
CA LEU A 517 31.75 7.83 -15.81
C LEU A 517 32.06 9.24 -15.29
N LEU A 518 31.95 9.48 -13.98
CA LEU A 518 32.31 10.75 -13.34
C LEU A 518 33.81 11.07 -13.53
N HIS A 519 34.68 10.06 -13.40
CA HIS A 519 36.11 10.18 -13.63
C HIS A 519 36.42 10.59 -15.08
N LEU A 520 35.89 9.86 -16.07
CA LEU A 520 36.10 10.15 -17.49
C LEU A 520 35.53 11.52 -17.88
N ALA A 521 34.36 11.90 -17.34
CA ALA A 521 33.76 13.21 -17.54
C ALA A 521 34.54 14.37 -16.89
N GLY A 522 35.50 14.10 -15.99
CA GLY A 522 36.40 15.10 -15.42
C GLY A 522 35.91 15.77 -14.11
N TYR A 523 35.02 15.11 -13.37
CA TYR A 523 34.57 15.55 -12.05
C TYR A 523 35.71 15.46 -11.02
N GLU A 524 35.89 16.49 -10.21
CA GLU A 524 37.01 16.60 -9.24
C GLU A 524 36.80 15.80 -7.95
N SER A 525 35.65 15.15 -7.84
CA SER A 525 35.27 14.21 -6.79
C SER A 525 35.80 12.79 -7.02
N VAL A 526 36.19 12.44 -8.27
CA VAL A 526 36.61 11.08 -8.63
C VAL A 526 37.85 11.12 -9.53
N LEU A 527 39.03 11.21 -8.92
CA LEU A 527 40.32 11.08 -9.59
C LEU A 527 40.74 9.60 -9.74
N GLU A 528 41.84 9.35 -10.45
CA GLU A 528 42.38 7.99 -10.66
C GLU A 528 42.69 7.29 -9.32
N ASP A 529 43.18 8.04 -8.33
CA ASP A 529 43.45 7.52 -6.99
C ASP A 529 42.18 7.32 -6.15
N ASP A 530 41.10 8.06 -6.41
CA ASP A 530 39.79 7.77 -5.80
C ASP A 530 39.23 6.45 -6.34
N LEU A 531 39.39 6.15 -7.64
CA LEU A 531 39.04 4.83 -8.20
C LEU A 531 39.89 3.70 -7.61
N LYS A 532 41.20 3.93 -7.41
CA LYS A 532 42.07 2.98 -6.70
C LYS A 532 41.66 2.78 -5.24
N ASN A 533 41.05 3.77 -4.61
CA ASN A 533 40.61 3.72 -3.21
C ASN A 533 39.12 3.36 -3.05
N PHE A 534 38.49 2.80 -4.08
CA PHE A 534 37.15 2.22 -4.01
C PHE A 534 36.96 1.34 -2.77
N ARG A 535 35.87 1.56 -2.03
CA ARG A 535 35.50 0.85 -0.79
C ARG A 535 36.51 0.94 0.37
N GLN A 536 37.50 1.84 0.30
CA GLN A 536 38.42 2.07 1.41
C GLN A 536 37.87 3.10 2.40
N TRP A 537 38.40 3.11 3.62
CA TRP A 537 38.08 4.10 4.65
C TRP A 537 38.40 5.52 4.16
N GLU A 538 37.54 6.50 4.47
CA GLU A 538 37.66 7.92 4.04
C GLU A 538 37.77 8.13 2.50
N SER A 539 37.35 7.15 1.69
CA SER A 539 37.33 7.28 0.22
C SER A 539 36.07 7.98 -0.30
N ARG A 540 36.23 8.78 -1.37
CA ARG A 540 35.13 9.40 -2.12
C ARG A 540 34.39 8.43 -3.06
N THR A 541 34.72 7.15 -2.98
CA THR A 541 34.19 6.06 -3.80
C THR A 541 33.65 4.93 -2.90
N PRO A 542 32.64 5.24 -2.05
CA PRO A 542 32.05 4.26 -1.14
C PRO A 542 31.35 3.11 -1.88
N GLY A 543 31.05 2.04 -1.14
CA GLY A 543 30.60 0.77 -1.71
C GLY A 543 29.21 0.79 -2.39
N HIS A 544 28.46 1.87 -2.19
CA HIS A 544 27.27 2.29 -2.92
C HIS A 544 27.36 3.83 -3.09
N PRO A 545 26.60 4.47 -4.01
CA PRO A 545 26.70 5.91 -4.25
C PRO A 545 26.14 6.70 -3.08
N GLU A 546 26.92 7.64 -2.53
CA GLU A 546 26.56 8.45 -1.37
C GLU A 546 26.70 9.95 -1.69
N ASN A 547 25.57 10.67 -1.80
CA ASN A 547 25.52 12.04 -2.32
C ASN A 547 26.30 13.06 -1.46
N PHE A 548 26.47 12.78 -0.17
CA PHE A 548 27.18 13.63 0.78
C PHE A 548 28.71 13.46 0.73
N GLU A 549 29.23 12.37 0.15
CA GLU A 549 30.66 12.12 -0.04
C GLU A 549 31.15 12.46 -1.47
N THR A 550 30.33 12.17 -2.49
CA THR A 550 30.76 12.18 -3.90
C THR A 550 29.98 13.22 -4.73
N PRO A 551 30.42 14.49 -4.83
CA PRO A 551 29.81 15.47 -5.73
C PRO A 551 29.67 14.97 -7.18
N GLY A 552 28.45 14.96 -7.72
CA GLY A 552 28.11 14.27 -8.98
C GLY A 552 27.34 12.95 -8.80
N VAL A 553 27.20 12.47 -7.56
CA VAL A 553 26.15 11.53 -7.15
C VAL A 553 24.96 12.35 -6.65
N GLU A 554 23.82 12.26 -7.33
CA GLU A 554 22.63 13.10 -7.04
C GLU A 554 21.89 12.68 -5.77
N VAL A 555 21.80 11.37 -5.50
CA VAL A 555 21.06 10.80 -4.36
C VAL A 555 21.77 9.56 -3.83
N THR A 556 21.66 9.30 -2.53
CA THR A 556 22.22 8.09 -1.92
C THR A 556 21.38 6.87 -2.28
N THR A 557 21.98 5.84 -2.89
CA THR A 557 21.31 4.58 -3.25
C THR A 557 22.02 3.37 -2.66
N GLY A 558 21.44 2.18 -2.79
CA GLY A 558 21.96 0.94 -2.19
C GLY A 558 20.82 -0.01 -1.85
N PRO A 559 19.91 0.37 -0.92
CA PRO A 559 18.62 -0.29 -0.80
C PRO A 559 17.84 -0.12 -2.12
N LEU A 560 17.31 -1.22 -2.63
CA LEU A 560 16.71 -1.30 -3.96
C LEU A 560 15.37 -0.56 -4.01
N GLY A 561 14.92 -0.21 -5.23
CA GLY A 561 13.71 0.57 -5.48
C GLY A 561 13.75 2.05 -5.04
N GLN A 562 14.53 2.41 -4.01
CA GLN A 562 14.65 3.79 -3.51
C GLN A 562 15.06 4.77 -4.61
N GLY A 563 16.10 4.46 -5.39
CA GLY A 563 16.67 5.38 -6.38
C GLY A 563 15.69 5.76 -7.50
N VAL A 564 14.92 4.80 -8.02
CA VAL A 564 13.85 5.10 -9.01
C VAL A 564 12.74 5.93 -8.38
N ALA A 565 12.38 5.70 -7.12
CA ALA A 565 11.42 6.57 -6.42
C ALA A 565 11.98 7.98 -6.12
N ASN A 566 13.30 8.13 -5.87
CA ASN A 566 13.95 9.43 -5.80
C ASN A 566 13.95 10.14 -7.17
N ALA A 567 14.17 9.40 -8.26
CA ALA A 567 14.11 9.94 -9.63
C ALA A 567 12.71 10.47 -10.00
N VAL A 568 11.63 9.83 -9.51
CA VAL A 568 10.27 10.38 -9.60
C VAL A 568 10.14 11.71 -8.85
N GLY A 569 10.78 11.86 -7.69
CA GLY A 569 10.83 13.12 -6.94
C GLY A 569 11.64 14.24 -7.64
N LEU A 570 12.78 13.90 -8.23
CA LEU A 570 13.59 14.83 -9.04
C LEU A 570 12.80 15.32 -10.26
N ALA A 571 12.11 14.43 -10.97
CA ALA A 571 11.29 14.77 -12.13
C ALA A 571 9.99 15.54 -11.76
N LEU A 572 9.42 15.29 -10.57
CA LEU A 572 8.32 16.11 -10.03
C LEU A 572 8.80 17.54 -9.76
N ALA A 573 9.96 17.69 -9.11
CA ALA A 573 10.54 18.99 -8.80
C ALA A 573 10.86 19.80 -10.07
N GLU A 574 11.41 19.17 -11.11
CA GLU A 574 11.61 19.80 -12.42
C GLU A 574 10.29 20.29 -13.02
N LYS A 575 9.28 19.41 -13.12
CA LYS A 575 7.98 19.75 -13.73
C LYS A 575 7.24 20.85 -12.96
N HIS A 576 7.31 20.84 -11.63
CA HIS A 576 6.74 21.88 -10.77
C HIS A 576 7.41 23.24 -10.98
N LEU A 577 8.75 23.27 -10.91
CA LEU A 577 9.51 24.51 -11.06
C LEU A 577 9.38 25.07 -12.48
N ALA A 578 9.44 24.21 -13.51
CA ALA A 578 9.20 24.59 -14.89
C ALA A 578 7.86 25.30 -15.09
N ALA A 579 6.77 24.73 -14.58
CA ALA A 579 5.43 25.31 -14.74
C ALA A 579 5.23 26.63 -13.99
N ARG A 580 5.86 26.76 -12.81
CA ARG A 580 5.77 27.96 -11.96
C ARG A 580 6.64 29.12 -12.46
N PHE A 581 7.81 28.83 -13.02
CA PHE A 581 8.84 29.84 -13.31
C PHE A 581 9.14 30.05 -14.80
N ASN A 582 8.97 29.06 -15.69
CA ASN A 582 9.15 29.33 -17.12
C ASN A 582 8.10 30.31 -17.64
N LYS A 583 8.49 31.12 -18.64
CA LYS A 583 7.61 32.10 -19.28
C LYS A 583 7.59 31.85 -20.80
N PRO A 584 6.54 32.27 -21.54
CA PRO A 584 6.40 31.97 -22.96
C PRO A 584 7.56 32.44 -23.87
N ASP A 585 8.41 33.35 -23.39
CA ASP A 585 9.60 33.83 -24.09
C ASP A 585 10.93 33.52 -23.37
N ASN A 586 10.92 32.82 -22.22
CA ASN A 586 12.14 32.41 -21.53
C ASN A 586 11.93 31.13 -20.70
N GLU A 587 12.51 30.03 -21.19
CA GLU A 587 12.54 28.72 -20.55
C GLU A 587 13.87 28.55 -19.81
N ILE A 588 13.80 28.55 -18.48
CA ILE A 588 14.97 28.51 -17.57
C ILE A 588 15.06 27.21 -16.77
N ILE A 589 13.97 26.45 -16.66
CA ILE A 589 13.95 25.08 -16.12
C ILE A 589 13.52 24.15 -17.25
N ASP A 590 14.51 23.51 -17.86
CA ASP A 590 14.35 22.40 -18.79
C ASP A 590 15.53 21.44 -18.62
N HIS A 591 15.29 20.33 -17.93
CA HIS A 591 16.26 19.24 -17.82
C HIS A 591 15.56 17.88 -17.63
N TYR A 592 16.29 16.80 -17.90
CA TYR A 592 15.79 15.43 -17.79
C TYR A 592 16.24 14.81 -16.47
N THR A 593 15.49 13.80 -16.02
CA THR A 593 15.94 12.87 -14.98
C THR A 593 16.09 11.49 -15.59
N TYR A 594 17.30 10.95 -15.56
CA TYR A 594 17.61 9.60 -16.01
C TYR A 594 17.85 8.67 -14.83
N VAL A 595 17.42 7.42 -14.91
CA VAL A 595 17.68 6.41 -13.88
C VAL A 595 18.07 5.06 -14.48
N ILE A 596 19.15 4.45 -14.00
CA ILE A 596 19.48 3.04 -14.29
C ILE A 596 19.00 2.18 -13.13
N LEU A 597 18.22 1.14 -13.44
CA LEU A 597 17.71 0.15 -12.49
C LEU A 597 17.82 -1.26 -13.08
N GLY A 598 17.94 -2.28 -12.22
CA GLY A 598 17.92 -3.70 -12.62
C GLY A 598 16.77 -4.46 -11.95
N ASP A 599 16.70 -5.78 -12.16
CA ASP A 599 15.57 -6.63 -11.75
C ASP A 599 15.20 -6.49 -10.27
N GLY A 600 16.19 -6.45 -9.38
CA GLY A 600 15.96 -6.25 -7.94
C GLY A 600 15.32 -4.91 -7.57
N CYS A 601 15.38 -3.88 -8.42
CA CYS A 601 14.57 -2.67 -8.24
C CYS A 601 13.15 -2.81 -8.81
N GLN A 602 12.93 -3.68 -9.80
CA GLN A 602 11.62 -3.92 -10.41
C GLN A 602 10.72 -4.80 -9.52
N MET A 603 11.32 -5.66 -8.70
CA MET A 603 10.65 -6.49 -7.69
C MET A 603 10.14 -5.70 -6.47
N GLU A 604 10.77 -4.57 -6.16
CA GLU A 604 10.51 -3.81 -4.93
C GLU A 604 9.22 -2.99 -4.99
N GLY A 605 8.35 -3.14 -3.98
CA GLY A 605 7.02 -2.51 -3.95
C GLY A 605 7.06 -0.98 -4.10
N ILE A 606 8.04 -0.33 -3.47
CA ILE A 606 8.29 1.11 -3.56
C ILE A 606 8.49 1.61 -5.01
N ALA A 607 9.11 0.80 -5.86
CA ALA A 607 9.33 1.17 -7.26
C ALA A 607 7.99 1.15 -8.02
N ASN A 608 7.13 0.17 -7.74
CA ASN A 608 5.79 0.10 -8.32
C ASN A 608 4.89 1.25 -7.82
N GLU A 609 4.97 1.61 -6.54
CA GLU A 609 4.31 2.80 -5.98
C GLU A 609 4.72 4.08 -6.72
N ALA A 610 6.02 4.34 -6.83
CA ALA A 610 6.54 5.55 -7.45
C ALA A 610 6.31 5.59 -8.97
N CYS A 611 6.47 4.47 -9.67
CA CYS A 611 6.17 4.40 -11.10
C CYS A 611 4.67 4.59 -11.39
N SER A 612 3.78 4.11 -10.51
CA SER A 612 2.34 4.38 -10.60
C SER A 612 2.02 5.87 -10.51
N LEU A 613 2.71 6.61 -9.63
CA LEU A 613 2.57 8.06 -9.53
C LEU A 613 3.19 8.80 -10.72
N ALA A 614 4.37 8.39 -11.19
CA ALA A 614 5.05 9.04 -12.32
C ALA A 614 4.24 8.96 -13.64
N GLY A 615 3.57 7.83 -13.87
CA GLY A 615 2.65 7.66 -15.00
C GLY A 615 1.38 8.49 -14.85
N HIS A 616 0.77 8.50 -13.65
CA HIS A 616 -0.39 9.33 -13.33
C HIS A 616 -0.12 10.84 -13.52
N TRP A 617 1.05 11.32 -13.10
CA TRP A 617 1.47 12.72 -13.22
C TRP A 617 2.05 13.10 -14.60
N GLY A 618 2.20 12.15 -15.53
CA GLY A 618 2.72 12.39 -16.87
C GLY A 618 4.11 13.04 -16.86
N LEU A 619 5.07 12.43 -16.17
CA LEU A 619 6.43 12.95 -16.01
C LEU A 619 7.32 12.68 -17.26
N GLY A 620 6.99 13.28 -18.41
CA GLY A 620 7.67 13.04 -19.69
C GLY A 620 9.14 13.48 -19.83
N LYS A 621 9.78 13.95 -18.75
CA LYS A 621 11.24 14.15 -18.68
C LYS A 621 11.95 13.11 -17.80
N LEU A 622 11.22 12.13 -17.25
CA LEU A 622 11.76 10.95 -16.56
C LEU A 622 11.98 9.80 -17.56
N ILE A 623 13.23 9.34 -17.68
CA ILE A 623 13.60 8.23 -18.56
C ILE A 623 14.36 7.17 -17.74
N ALA A 624 13.75 5.99 -17.62
CA ALA A 624 14.29 4.86 -16.89
C ALA A 624 14.92 3.85 -17.86
N PHE A 625 16.14 3.40 -17.56
CA PHE A 625 16.84 2.32 -18.25
C PHE A 625 16.83 1.09 -17.36
N TYR A 626 16.05 0.08 -17.75
CA TYR A 626 16.01 -1.21 -17.08
C TYR A 626 17.07 -2.13 -17.70
N ASP A 627 18.09 -2.45 -16.92
CA ASP A 627 19.08 -3.50 -17.21
C ASP A 627 18.43 -4.88 -17.06
N ASP A 628 17.92 -5.38 -18.18
CA ASP A 628 17.13 -6.61 -18.32
C ASP A 628 18.10 -7.76 -18.61
N ASN A 629 18.90 -8.12 -17.60
CA ASN A 629 20.03 -9.05 -17.72
C ASN A 629 19.72 -10.49 -17.25
N HIS A 630 18.51 -10.73 -16.76
CA HIS A 630 17.98 -12.01 -16.26
C HIS A 630 18.72 -12.63 -15.04
N ILE A 631 19.58 -11.89 -14.33
CA ILE A 631 20.36 -12.42 -13.20
C ILE A 631 20.17 -11.59 -11.92
N SER A 632 19.68 -12.28 -10.89
CA SER A 632 19.64 -11.81 -9.50
C SER A 632 20.84 -12.31 -8.69
N ILE A 633 20.87 -12.04 -7.38
CA ILE A 633 21.91 -12.56 -6.46
C ILE A 633 21.86 -14.09 -6.36
N ASP A 634 20.65 -14.67 -6.30
CA ASP A 634 20.45 -16.09 -6.02
C ASP A 634 20.48 -16.98 -7.28
N GLY A 635 20.48 -16.38 -8.48
CA GLY A 635 20.45 -17.09 -9.75
C GLY A 635 19.71 -16.35 -10.86
N ASP A 636 19.26 -17.10 -11.86
CA ASP A 636 18.38 -16.59 -12.91
C ASP A 636 17.07 -16.05 -12.31
N THR A 637 16.60 -14.93 -12.85
CA THR A 637 15.30 -14.31 -12.51
C THR A 637 14.12 -15.28 -12.57
N GLU A 638 14.15 -16.33 -13.40
CA GLU A 638 13.03 -17.28 -13.53
C GLU A 638 12.62 -17.95 -12.20
N ILE A 639 13.52 -17.99 -11.21
CA ILE A 639 13.27 -18.58 -9.89
C ILE A 639 12.20 -17.82 -9.07
N ALA A 640 12.04 -16.51 -9.30
CA ALA A 640 11.22 -15.63 -8.45
C ALA A 640 10.56 -14.44 -9.18
N PHE A 641 10.94 -14.12 -10.42
CA PHE A 641 10.51 -12.93 -11.14
C PHE A 641 10.28 -13.24 -12.62
N THR A 642 9.02 -13.59 -12.95
CA THR A 642 8.58 -14.00 -14.30
C THR A 642 7.42 -13.15 -14.84
N GLU A 643 7.19 -11.98 -14.25
CA GLU A 643 6.18 -11.03 -14.73
C GLU A 643 6.61 -10.29 -16.01
N SER A 644 5.64 -9.81 -16.77
CA SER A 644 5.87 -8.93 -17.93
C SER A 644 5.99 -7.48 -17.47
N VAL A 645 7.22 -7.08 -17.13
CA VAL A 645 7.57 -5.72 -16.69
C VAL A 645 7.12 -4.66 -17.71
N ASP A 646 7.22 -4.96 -19.01
CA ASP A 646 6.74 -4.09 -20.08
C ASP A 646 5.22 -3.85 -20.01
N LYS A 647 4.42 -4.90 -19.83
CA LYS A 647 2.95 -4.78 -19.69
C LYS A 647 2.55 -4.12 -18.37
N ARG A 648 3.32 -4.31 -17.29
CA ARG A 648 3.13 -3.58 -16.04
C ARG A 648 3.36 -2.07 -16.24
N PHE A 649 4.48 -1.67 -16.84
CA PHE A 649 4.76 -0.25 -17.10
C PHE A 649 3.77 0.40 -18.07
N GLU A 650 3.35 -0.28 -19.14
CA GLU A 650 2.23 0.15 -19.99
C GLU A 650 0.95 0.38 -19.16
N GLY A 651 0.61 -0.57 -18.28
CA GLY A 651 -0.55 -0.47 -17.37
C GLY A 651 -0.46 0.65 -16.32
N LEU A 652 0.76 1.06 -15.95
CA LEU A 652 1.00 2.24 -15.11
C LEU A 652 0.96 3.55 -15.91
N GLY A 653 0.78 3.52 -17.23
CA GLY A 653 0.69 4.70 -18.09
C GLY A 653 2.03 5.20 -18.65
N TRP A 654 3.11 4.42 -18.56
CA TRP A 654 4.41 4.77 -19.12
C TRP A 654 4.44 4.54 -20.65
N HIS A 655 5.40 5.17 -21.33
CA HIS A 655 5.88 4.69 -22.62
C HIS A 655 6.92 3.59 -22.41
N VAL A 656 6.97 2.58 -23.29
CA VAL A 656 7.87 1.43 -23.15
C VAL A 656 8.57 1.14 -24.47
N ILE A 657 9.89 1.02 -24.41
CA ILE A 657 10.78 0.71 -25.54
C ILE A 657 11.63 -0.50 -25.16
N TRP A 658 11.93 -1.40 -26.10
CA TRP A 658 12.79 -2.57 -25.84
C TRP A 658 13.98 -2.64 -26.80
N VAL A 659 15.16 -2.30 -26.28
CA VAL A 659 16.46 -2.52 -26.91
C VAL A 659 16.90 -3.96 -26.63
N LYS A 660 16.89 -4.80 -27.65
CA LYS A 660 17.15 -6.25 -27.53
C LYS A 660 18.64 -6.62 -27.49
N ASN A 661 19.54 -5.67 -27.75
CA ASN A 661 20.99 -5.86 -27.70
C ASN A 661 21.65 -4.65 -27.03
N GLY A 662 21.58 -4.57 -25.70
CA GLY A 662 22.30 -3.55 -24.93
C GLY A 662 23.82 -3.71 -24.96
N ASN A 663 24.34 -4.89 -25.31
CA ASN A 663 25.78 -5.18 -25.28
C ASN A 663 26.56 -4.45 -26.38
N THR A 664 26.00 -4.42 -27.61
CA THR A 664 26.63 -3.80 -28.80
C THR A 664 25.68 -2.99 -29.69
N GLY A 665 24.37 -2.94 -29.40
CA GLY A 665 23.38 -2.17 -30.17
C GLY A 665 23.40 -0.68 -29.84
N TYR A 666 24.54 -0.02 -30.03
CA TYR A 666 24.73 1.38 -29.62
C TYR A 666 23.72 2.33 -30.29
N ASP A 667 23.42 2.12 -31.57
CA ASP A 667 22.44 2.92 -32.29
C ASP A 667 20.99 2.62 -31.90
N ASP A 668 20.69 1.41 -31.42
CA ASP A 668 19.37 1.08 -30.85
C ASP A 668 19.16 1.82 -29.53
N ILE A 669 20.19 1.93 -28.69
CA ILE A 669 20.16 2.74 -27.45
C ILE A 669 19.96 4.23 -27.79
N ARG A 670 20.73 4.77 -28.75
CA ARG A 670 20.57 6.16 -29.23
C ARG A 670 19.16 6.42 -29.78
N ALA A 671 18.61 5.50 -30.56
CA ALA A 671 17.27 5.58 -31.11
C ALA A 671 16.20 5.55 -30.02
N ALA A 672 16.30 4.62 -29.06
CA ALA A 672 15.38 4.51 -27.94
C ALA A 672 15.38 5.77 -27.06
N ILE A 673 16.55 6.35 -26.78
CA ILE A 673 16.66 7.62 -26.03
C ILE A 673 16.03 8.77 -26.81
N LYS A 674 16.26 8.84 -28.13
CA LYS A 674 15.68 9.87 -29.00
C LYS A 674 14.15 9.79 -29.06
N GLU A 675 13.59 8.58 -29.09
CA GLU A 675 12.14 8.34 -29.02
C GLU A 675 11.59 8.68 -27.62
N ALA A 676 12.24 8.24 -26.55
CA ALA A 676 11.89 8.56 -25.17
C ALA A 676 11.84 10.08 -24.93
N LYS A 677 12.82 10.83 -25.45
CA LYS A 677 12.85 12.31 -25.37
C LYS A 677 11.84 12.99 -26.31
N ALA A 678 11.19 12.26 -27.23
CA ALA A 678 10.12 12.77 -28.09
C ALA A 678 8.72 12.62 -27.47
N VAL A 679 8.50 11.60 -26.63
CA VAL A 679 7.28 11.46 -25.81
C VAL A 679 7.34 12.46 -24.66
N LYS A 680 6.31 13.30 -24.50
CA LYS A 680 6.29 14.41 -23.52
C LYS A 680 5.21 14.28 -22.44
N ASP A 681 4.20 13.46 -22.70
CA ASP A 681 3.04 13.25 -21.84
C ASP A 681 3.21 12.08 -20.85
N LYS A 682 4.24 11.23 -21.04
CA LYS A 682 4.48 10.01 -20.25
C LYS A 682 5.95 9.84 -19.90
N PRO A 683 6.30 9.39 -18.68
CA PRO A 683 7.64 8.87 -18.41
C PRO A 683 7.92 7.64 -19.29
N THR A 684 9.18 7.43 -19.68
CA THR A 684 9.57 6.31 -20.56
C THR A 684 10.44 5.29 -19.85
N MET A 685 10.13 4.00 -20.01
CA MET A 685 10.97 2.88 -19.59
C MET A 685 11.57 2.21 -20.82
N ILE A 686 12.89 2.30 -20.94
CA ILE A 686 13.68 1.62 -21.96
C ILE A 686 14.20 0.33 -21.32
N LYS A 687 13.62 -0.80 -21.69
CA LYS A 687 14.13 -2.13 -21.37
C LYS A 687 15.35 -2.39 -22.25
N VAL A 688 16.51 -2.61 -21.64
CA VAL A 688 17.78 -2.83 -22.34
C VAL A 688 18.28 -4.22 -21.95
N THR A 689 18.11 -5.20 -22.84
CA THR A 689 18.59 -6.56 -22.58
C THR A 689 20.11 -6.60 -22.70
N THR A 690 20.81 -6.84 -21.60
CA THR A 690 22.29 -6.96 -21.55
C THR A 690 22.71 -8.37 -21.16
N THR A 691 24.02 -8.62 -21.11
CA THR A 691 24.58 -9.80 -20.45
C THR A 691 25.39 -9.34 -19.24
N ILE A 692 24.96 -9.73 -18.04
CA ILE A 692 25.70 -9.41 -16.81
C ILE A 692 27.12 -9.97 -16.91
N GLY A 693 28.14 -9.17 -16.57
CA GLY A 693 29.54 -9.58 -16.72
C GLY A 693 30.03 -9.70 -18.17
N TYR A 694 29.40 -9.02 -19.14
CA TYR A 694 29.78 -9.08 -20.56
C TYR A 694 31.30 -8.95 -20.78
N GLY A 695 31.87 -9.94 -21.47
CA GLY A 695 33.30 -10.03 -21.78
C GLY A 695 34.09 -10.98 -20.88
N SER A 696 33.59 -11.37 -19.70
CA SER A 696 34.18 -12.45 -18.90
C SER A 696 33.86 -13.81 -19.54
N PRO A 697 34.86 -14.58 -20.02
CA PRO A 697 34.60 -15.84 -20.71
C PRO A 697 34.04 -16.96 -19.80
N ASN A 698 34.23 -16.90 -18.48
CA ASN A 698 33.81 -17.96 -17.56
C ASN A 698 32.78 -17.55 -16.49
N LYS A 699 32.52 -16.25 -16.28
CA LYS A 699 31.51 -15.76 -15.31
C LYS A 699 30.34 -14.97 -15.91
N ALA A 700 30.41 -14.53 -17.17
CA ALA A 700 29.30 -13.81 -17.81
C ALA A 700 28.00 -14.64 -17.81
N ASN A 701 26.85 -13.96 -17.79
CA ASN A 701 25.51 -14.57 -17.74
C ASN A 701 25.31 -15.53 -16.54
N SER A 702 25.91 -15.20 -15.38
CA SER A 702 25.75 -15.98 -14.15
C SER A 702 25.75 -15.08 -12.91
N TYR A 703 25.08 -15.51 -11.83
CA TYR A 703 25.09 -14.82 -10.53
C TYR A 703 26.51 -14.66 -9.94
N SER A 704 27.48 -15.48 -10.34
CA SER A 704 28.85 -15.44 -9.82
C SER A 704 29.61 -14.13 -10.11
N VAL A 705 29.17 -13.37 -11.13
CA VAL A 705 29.72 -12.05 -11.49
C VAL A 705 28.97 -10.88 -10.83
N HIS A 706 27.86 -11.14 -10.13
CA HIS A 706 27.04 -10.09 -9.54
C HIS A 706 27.79 -9.32 -8.45
N GLY A 707 28.21 -9.99 -7.37
CA GLY A 707 28.74 -9.36 -6.15
C GLY A 707 30.05 -9.92 -5.63
N SER A 708 30.91 -10.43 -6.52
CA SER A 708 32.28 -10.84 -6.18
C SER A 708 33.27 -10.34 -7.22
N ALA A 709 34.53 -10.15 -6.82
CA ALA A 709 35.61 -9.84 -7.75
C ALA A 709 35.75 -10.94 -8.82
N LEU A 710 36.25 -10.59 -10.01
CA LEU A 710 36.49 -11.58 -11.05
C LEU A 710 37.55 -12.59 -10.60
N GLY A 711 38.60 -12.12 -9.93
CA GLY A 711 39.78 -12.88 -9.57
C GLY A 711 40.80 -12.82 -10.71
N ALA A 712 42.05 -12.47 -10.41
CA ALA A 712 43.12 -12.15 -11.37
C ALA A 712 43.16 -13.02 -12.66
N LYS A 713 42.98 -14.34 -12.56
CA LYS A 713 42.92 -15.24 -13.75
C LYS A 713 41.79 -14.91 -14.72
N GLU A 714 40.63 -14.54 -14.19
CA GLU A 714 39.45 -14.17 -14.97
C GLU A 714 39.52 -12.71 -15.45
N VAL A 715 40.17 -11.81 -14.70
CA VAL A 715 40.54 -10.46 -15.19
C VAL A 715 41.44 -10.58 -16.42
N ASP A 716 42.48 -11.40 -16.33
CA ASP A 716 43.39 -11.75 -17.44
C ASP A 716 42.65 -12.32 -18.66
N ALA A 717 41.71 -13.23 -18.42
CA ALA A 717 40.91 -13.85 -19.47
C ALA A 717 39.94 -12.85 -20.12
N THR A 718 39.34 -11.96 -19.32
CA THR A 718 38.46 -10.87 -19.77
C THR A 718 39.23 -9.85 -20.62
N ARG A 719 40.44 -9.45 -20.19
CA ARG A 719 41.33 -8.57 -20.98
C ARG A 719 41.67 -9.18 -22.34
N LYS A 720 42.02 -10.47 -22.38
CA LYS A 720 42.32 -11.20 -23.62
C LYS A 720 41.08 -11.33 -24.52
N ASN A 721 39.91 -11.61 -23.95
CA ASN A 721 38.65 -11.77 -24.69
C ASN A 721 38.13 -10.46 -25.29
N LEU A 722 38.25 -9.34 -24.58
CA LEU A 722 37.88 -8.00 -25.06
C LEU A 722 39.01 -7.26 -25.81
N GLY A 723 40.14 -7.94 -26.11
CA GLY A 723 41.25 -7.35 -26.87
C GLY A 723 41.91 -6.14 -26.19
N TRP A 724 41.95 -6.12 -24.85
CA TRP A 724 42.40 -4.99 -24.04
C TRP A 724 43.85 -5.19 -23.54
N PRO A 725 44.86 -4.58 -24.18
CA PRO A 725 46.28 -4.81 -23.89
C PRO A 725 46.84 -3.94 -22.76
N TYR A 726 46.01 -3.08 -22.17
CA TYR A 726 46.44 -2.06 -21.21
C TYR A 726 46.57 -2.63 -19.79
N GLU A 727 47.35 -1.93 -18.97
CA GLU A 727 47.53 -2.24 -17.54
C GLU A 727 46.28 -1.89 -16.70
N PRO A 728 46.23 -2.27 -15.42
CA PRO A 728 45.15 -1.88 -14.51
C PRO A 728 45.02 -0.35 -14.36
N PHE A 729 43.79 0.13 -14.19
CA PHE A 729 43.41 1.57 -14.06
C PHE A 729 43.75 2.46 -15.28
N HIS A 730 44.27 1.90 -16.37
CA HIS A 730 44.71 2.70 -17.53
C HIS A 730 43.53 3.27 -18.34
N VAL A 731 43.50 4.60 -18.48
CA VAL A 731 42.64 5.33 -19.44
C VAL A 731 43.46 5.67 -20.69
N PRO A 732 43.14 5.11 -21.87
CA PRO A 732 43.85 5.44 -23.11
C PRO A 732 43.74 6.92 -23.49
N GLU A 733 44.83 7.52 -23.98
CA GLU A 733 44.91 8.98 -24.25
C GLU A 733 43.94 9.47 -25.35
N ASP A 734 43.52 8.61 -26.28
CA ASP A 734 42.47 8.92 -27.25
C ASP A 734 41.06 8.95 -26.62
N VAL A 735 40.75 8.01 -25.72
CA VAL A 735 39.52 8.05 -24.90
C VAL A 735 39.53 9.28 -23.98
N LYS A 736 40.65 9.55 -23.31
CA LYS A 736 40.86 10.71 -22.44
C LYS A 736 40.69 12.03 -23.21
N GLY A 737 41.29 12.13 -24.41
CA GLY A 737 41.12 13.26 -25.31
C GLY A 737 39.65 13.45 -25.74
N HIS A 738 38.98 12.36 -26.12
CA HIS A 738 37.56 12.34 -26.49
C HIS A 738 36.66 12.88 -25.37
N TRP A 739 36.79 12.36 -24.14
CA TRP A 739 35.98 12.80 -23.00
C TRP A 739 36.37 14.20 -22.47
N SER A 740 37.63 14.65 -22.64
CA SER A 740 38.08 15.96 -22.16
C SER A 740 37.25 17.14 -22.69
N ARG A 741 36.54 16.96 -23.81
CA ARG A 741 35.62 17.95 -24.40
C ARG A 741 34.47 18.36 -23.45
N HIS A 742 34.08 17.50 -22.51
CA HIS A 742 32.97 17.75 -21.58
C HIS A 742 33.23 18.90 -20.62
N VAL A 743 34.49 19.20 -20.30
CA VAL A 743 34.86 20.35 -19.44
C VAL A 743 34.50 21.69 -20.13
N PRO A 744 35.02 22.02 -21.34
CA PRO A 744 34.61 23.24 -22.04
C PRO A 744 33.16 23.21 -22.56
N GLN A 745 32.62 22.05 -22.95
CA GLN A 745 31.22 21.95 -23.42
C GLN A 745 30.22 22.18 -22.27
N GLY A 746 30.43 21.55 -21.12
CA GLY A 746 29.60 21.77 -19.93
C GLY A 746 29.66 23.20 -19.41
N ALA A 747 30.85 23.80 -19.40
CA ALA A 747 31.01 25.23 -19.08
C ALA A 747 30.27 26.15 -20.07
N ALA A 748 30.22 25.80 -21.37
CA ALA A 748 29.46 26.55 -22.37
C ALA A 748 27.94 26.40 -22.20
N LEU A 749 27.44 25.18 -21.91
CA LEU A 749 26.02 24.92 -21.61
C LEU A 749 25.54 25.70 -20.38
N GLU A 750 26.34 25.72 -19.32
CA GLU A 750 26.04 26.49 -18.12
C GLU A 750 26.17 28.01 -18.36
N ALA A 751 27.13 28.47 -19.18
CA ALA A 751 27.25 29.89 -19.54
C ALA A 751 26.04 30.38 -20.36
N GLU A 752 25.50 29.56 -21.28
CA GLU A 752 24.26 29.84 -22.00
C GLU A 752 23.06 29.94 -21.04
N TRP A 753 22.95 29.00 -20.10
CA TRP A 753 21.90 29.02 -19.08
C TRP A 753 21.99 30.25 -18.17
N ASN A 754 23.18 30.59 -17.69
CA ASN A 754 23.42 31.78 -16.88
C ASN A 754 23.09 33.08 -17.64
N ALA A 755 23.32 33.13 -18.96
CA ALA A 755 22.92 34.27 -19.78
C ALA A 755 21.38 34.39 -19.86
N LYS A 756 20.67 33.30 -20.16
CA LYS A 756 19.19 33.25 -20.17
C LYS A 756 18.60 33.63 -18.81
N PHE A 757 19.20 33.16 -17.71
CA PHE A 757 18.77 33.47 -16.34
C PHE A 757 19.05 34.94 -15.97
N ALA A 758 20.16 35.52 -16.43
CA ALA A 758 20.44 36.94 -16.28
C ALA A 758 19.56 37.84 -17.16
N GLU A 759 18.91 37.32 -18.20
CA GLU A 759 17.84 38.02 -18.94
C GLU A 759 16.48 37.85 -18.26
N TYR A 760 16.19 36.64 -17.77
CA TYR A 760 15.01 36.34 -16.95
C TYR A 760 14.93 37.28 -15.74
N GLU A 761 15.99 37.38 -14.93
CA GLU A 761 16.04 38.24 -13.74
C GLU A 761 15.78 39.73 -14.05
N LYS A 762 16.22 40.24 -15.20
CA LYS A 762 15.96 41.64 -15.58
C LYS A 762 14.47 41.92 -15.80
N LYS A 763 13.73 40.92 -16.29
CA LYS A 763 12.32 41.02 -16.73
C LYS A 763 11.32 40.53 -15.68
N TYR A 764 11.65 39.45 -14.96
CA TYR A 764 10.79 38.73 -14.01
C TYR A 764 11.41 38.76 -12.61
N ARG A 765 11.60 39.98 -12.08
CA ARG A 765 12.44 40.23 -10.89
C ARG A 765 11.96 39.52 -9.63
N GLU A 766 10.64 39.48 -9.42
CA GLU A 766 10.03 38.91 -8.22
C GLU A 766 10.12 37.39 -8.28
N GLU A 767 9.76 36.79 -9.41
CA GLU A 767 9.86 35.34 -9.62
C GLU A 767 11.33 34.86 -9.68
N ALA A 768 12.26 35.71 -10.15
CA ALA A 768 13.69 35.42 -10.13
C ALA A 768 14.27 35.45 -8.72
N ALA A 769 13.84 36.40 -7.87
CA ALA A 769 14.23 36.41 -6.46
C ALA A 769 13.66 35.20 -5.70
N GLU A 770 12.40 34.85 -5.98
CA GLU A 770 11.74 33.65 -5.43
C GLU A 770 12.47 32.36 -5.84
N LEU A 771 12.78 32.20 -7.13
CA LEU A 771 13.53 31.05 -7.63
C LEU A 771 14.97 31.02 -7.12
N LYS A 772 15.64 32.18 -6.95
CA LYS A 772 16.97 32.24 -6.32
C LYS A 772 16.95 31.68 -4.90
N SER A 773 15.96 32.02 -4.08
CA SER A 773 15.78 31.43 -2.73
C SER A 773 15.67 29.89 -2.79
N ILE A 774 14.98 29.35 -3.80
CA ILE A 774 14.89 27.89 -4.02
C ILE A 774 16.24 27.27 -4.46
N ILE A 775 17.00 27.98 -5.32
CA ILE A 775 18.30 27.54 -5.82
C ILE A 775 19.39 27.59 -4.73
N THR A 776 19.44 28.65 -3.92
CA THR A 776 20.49 28.85 -2.90
C THR A 776 20.18 28.18 -1.56
N GLY A 777 18.89 27.98 -1.23
CA GLY A 777 18.46 27.57 0.10
C GLY A 777 18.34 28.71 1.11
N GLU A 778 18.52 29.96 0.68
CA GLU A 778 18.36 31.13 1.55
C GLU A 778 16.88 31.36 1.88
N LEU A 779 16.51 31.12 3.14
CA LEU A 779 15.14 31.33 3.63
C LEU A 779 14.79 32.82 3.68
N PRO A 780 13.62 33.25 3.16
CA PRO A 780 13.24 34.68 3.14
C PRO A 780 13.22 35.33 4.53
N ALA A 781 13.88 36.48 4.66
CA ALA A 781 14.13 37.11 5.95
C ALA A 781 12.85 37.43 6.75
N GLY A 782 12.73 36.87 7.95
CA GLY A 782 11.56 37.07 8.82
C GLY A 782 10.43 36.05 8.64
N TRP A 783 10.61 34.99 7.85
CA TRP A 783 9.62 33.92 7.65
C TRP A 783 9.08 33.34 8.97
N GLU A 784 9.89 33.30 10.02
CA GLU A 784 9.55 32.75 11.33
C GLU A 784 8.42 33.55 12.03
N LYS A 785 8.20 34.81 11.62
CA LYS A 785 7.13 35.68 12.14
C LYS A 785 5.75 35.31 11.62
N ALA A 786 5.66 34.46 10.59
CA ALA A 786 4.40 33.92 10.11
C ALA A 786 3.84 32.81 11.02
N LEU A 787 4.67 32.18 11.86
CA LEU A 787 4.25 31.09 12.74
C LEU A 787 3.18 31.57 13.74
N PRO A 788 2.01 30.90 13.83
CA PRO A 788 0.98 31.22 14.82
C PRO A 788 1.49 31.14 16.27
N LYS A 789 0.89 31.95 17.14
CA LYS A 789 1.15 31.96 18.59
C LYS A 789 -0.17 31.82 19.35
N TYR A 790 -0.11 31.15 20.50
CA TYR A 790 -1.28 30.78 21.29
C TYR A 790 -1.06 31.14 22.76
N THR A 791 -2.14 31.33 23.51
CA THR A 791 -2.14 31.60 24.95
C THR A 791 -3.01 30.57 25.68
N PRO A 792 -2.92 30.40 27.02
CA PRO A 792 -3.76 29.46 27.76
C PRO A 792 -5.27 29.68 27.62
N GLU A 793 -5.70 30.90 27.26
CA GLU A 793 -7.09 31.27 26.99
C GLU A 793 -7.54 30.95 25.56
N SER A 794 -6.59 30.62 24.67
CA SER A 794 -6.87 30.21 23.29
C SER A 794 -7.50 28.80 23.26
N PRO A 795 -8.46 28.52 22.36
CA PRO A 795 -9.26 27.31 22.43
C PRO A 795 -8.43 26.03 22.23
N ALA A 796 -8.77 24.99 23.00
CA ALA A 796 -8.17 23.67 22.88
C ALA A 796 -8.38 23.07 21.48
N ASP A 797 -7.33 22.52 20.88
CA ASP A 797 -7.35 21.96 19.53
C ASP A 797 -6.31 20.83 19.37
N ALA A 798 -6.43 20.02 18.31
CA ALA A 798 -5.49 18.91 18.09
C ALA A 798 -4.19 19.39 17.42
N THR A 799 -3.03 18.82 17.75
CA THR A 799 -1.75 19.31 17.19
C THR A 799 -1.63 19.09 15.68
N ARG A 800 -2.41 18.17 15.09
CA ARG A 800 -2.63 18.10 13.62
C ARG A 800 -3.36 19.32 13.03
N ASN A 801 -4.34 19.88 13.72
CA ASN A 801 -5.03 21.11 13.28
C ASN A 801 -4.12 22.33 13.43
N LEU A 802 -3.31 22.35 14.48
CA LEU A 802 -2.31 23.39 14.74
C LEU A 802 -1.15 23.28 13.73
N SER A 803 -0.81 22.07 13.28
CA SER A 803 0.08 21.80 12.14
C SER A 803 -0.48 22.34 10.83
N GLN A 804 -1.78 22.13 10.54
CA GLN A 804 -2.43 22.73 9.37
C GLN A 804 -2.29 24.26 9.37
N GLN A 805 -2.49 24.90 10.53
CA GLN A 805 -2.35 26.36 10.67
C GLN A 805 -0.90 26.81 10.41
N ASN A 806 0.09 26.08 10.89
CA ASN A 806 1.51 26.33 10.60
C ASN A 806 1.84 26.18 9.11
N LEU A 807 1.44 25.07 8.47
CA LEU A 807 1.63 24.86 7.02
C LEU A 807 0.99 25.99 6.19
N ASN A 808 -0.25 26.37 6.52
CA ASN A 808 -0.99 27.44 5.82
C ASN A 808 -0.52 28.86 6.15
N ALA A 809 0.36 29.04 7.14
CA ALA A 809 1.07 30.29 7.38
C ALA A 809 2.40 30.31 6.64
N LEU A 810 3.21 29.25 6.79
CA LEU A 810 4.54 29.12 6.19
C LEU A 810 4.51 29.12 4.66
N VAL A 811 3.51 28.52 4.03
CA VAL A 811 3.41 28.42 2.55
C VAL A 811 3.37 29.79 1.84
N LYS A 812 3.00 30.85 2.56
CA LYS A 812 2.95 32.25 2.09
C LYS A 812 4.30 32.96 2.11
N VAL A 813 5.27 32.44 2.87
CA VAL A 813 6.58 33.08 3.12
C VAL A 813 7.77 32.18 2.81
N LEU A 814 7.56 30.86 2.69
CA LEU A 814 8.54 29.89 2.23
C LEU A 814 8.15 29.43 0.82
N PRO A 815 8.84 29.89 -0.24
CA PRO A 815 8.41 29.63 -1.62
C PRO A 815 8.59 28.15 -2.02
N GLY A 816 9.62 27.49 -1.50
CA GLY A 816 9.90 26.07 -1.74
C GLY A 816 9.12 25.07 -0.88
N LEU A 817 8.20 25.51 -0.01
CA LEU A 817 7.36 24.58 0.78
C LEU A 817 6.30 23.92 -0.13
N LEU A 818 6.39 22.61 -0.33
CA LEU A 818 5.38 21.82 -1.05
C LEU A 818 5.24 20.44 -0.42
N GLY A 819 4.14 19.74 -0.66
CA GLY A 819 3.93 18.45 -0.01
C GLY A 819 2.48 18.01 0.04
N GLY A 820 2.20 17.00 0.85
CA GLY A 820 0.84 16.48 0.99
C GLY A 820 0.77 15.23 1.85
N SER A 821 0.01 14.23 1.41
CA SER A 821 -0.28 13.04 2.21
C SER A 821 -0.54 11.78 1.36
N ALA A 822 -0.26 10.62 1.97
CA ALA A 822 -0.66 9.32 1.47
C ALA A 822 -2.17 9.10 1.66
N ASP A 823 -2.97 9.73 0.79
CA ASP A 823 -4.46 9.79 0.76
C ASP A 823 -5.16 10.44 1.98
N LEU A 824 -4.53 10.40 3.15
CA LEU A 824 -5.04 10.84 4.45
C LEU A 824 -5.02 12.38 4.64
N ALA A 825 -5.07 13.19 3.58
CA ALA A 825 -4.90 14.65 3.66
C ALA A 825 -5.96 15.36 4.53
N SER A 826 -7.18 14.82 4.58
CA SER A 826 -8.30 15.27 5.43
C SER A 826 -8.22 14.76 6.88
N SER A 827 -7.39 13.75 7.15
CA SER A 827 -7.20 13.17 8.50
C SER A 827 -5.92 13.68 9.16
N ASN A 828 -4.85 13.86 8.38
CA ASN A 828 -3.59 14.49 8.77
C ASN A 828 -3.65 16.02 8.74
N MET A 829 -4.70 16.59 8.12
CA MET A 829 -4.95 18.03 8.01
C MET A 829 -3.92 18.78 7.15
N THR A 830 -3.34 18.14 6.14
CA THR A 830 -2.13 18.65 5.47
C THR A 830 -2.33 19.44 4.17
N LEU A 831 -3.55 19.89 3.87
CA LEU A 831 -3.85 20.72 2.70
C LEU A 831 -3.43 22.19 2.87
N LEU A 832 -2.74 22.72 1.85
CA LEU A 832 -2.38 24.12 1.64
C LEU A 832 -3.56 24.82 0.93
N LYS A 833 -4.42 25.48 1.70
CA LYS A 833 -5.76 25.95 1.29
C LYS A 833 -5.79 27.05 0.22
N MET A 834 -4.63 27.60 -0.13
CA MET A 834 -4.47 28.65 -1.15
C MET A 834 -3.86 28.15 -2.47
N TYR A 835 -3.66 26.83 -2.58
CA TYR A 835 -3.14 26.14 -3.75
C TYR A 835 -4.08 24.98 -4.12
N GLY A 836 -4.19 24.67 -5.40
CA GLY A 836 -4.78 23.44 -5.92
C GLY A 836 -3.86 22.24 -5.75
N ASP A 837 -4.12 21.19 -6.53
CA ASP A 837 -3.39 19.92 -6.48
C ASP A 837 -2.35 19.82 -7.60
N PHE A 838 -1.15 19.34 -7.25
CA PHE A 838 -0.14 18.95 -8.23
C PHE A 838 -0.68 17.81 -9.08
N GLN A 839 -0.87 18.10 -10.37
CA GLN A 839 -1.39 17.15 -11.35
C GLN A 839 -0.63 17.30 -12.67
N LYS A 840 -0.86 16.35 -13.60
CA LYS A 840 -0.19 16.38 -14.91
C LYS A 840 -0.45 17.68 -15.70
N ASP A 841 -1.62 18.29 -15.49
CA ASP A 841 -2.16 19.47 -16.18
C ASP A 841 -2.09 20.76 -15.33
N THR A 842 -1.85 20.65 -14.02
CA THR A 842 -1.59 21.77 -13.06
C THR A 842 -0.34 21.52 -12.21
N PRO A 843 0.85 21.31 -12.81
CA PRO A 843 2.08 21.01 -12.07
C PRO A 843 2.66 22.18 -11.25
N GLU A 844 2.27 23.41 -11.52
CA GLU A 844 2.64 24.60 -10.73
C GLU A 844 2.09 24.60 -9.29
N GLU A 845 1.14 23.72 -9.01
CA GLU A 845 0.45 23.61 -7.72
C GLU A 845 1.25 22.85 -6.64
N ARG A 846 0.90 23.10 -5.37
CA ARG A 846 1.76 22.73 -4.21
C ARG A 846 1.22 21.60 -3.32
N ASN A 847 -0.03 21.15 -3.50
CA ASN A 847 -0.56 19.97 -2.79
C ASN A 847 -0.30 18.68 -3.59
N VAL A 848 0.62 17.83 -3.12
CA VAL A 848 0.97 16.55 -3.76
C VAL A 848 0.07 15.43 -3.22
N ARG A 849 -0.68 14.78 -4.12
CA ARG A 849 -1.55 13.64 -3.78
C ARG A 849 -0.84 12.33 -4.08
N PHE A 850 -0.33 11.66 -3.04
CA PHE A 850 0.44 10.42 -3.20
C PHE A 850 -0.45 9.16 -3.27
N GLY A 851 -1.70 9.21 -2.82
CA GLY A 851 -2.53 8.02 -2.56
C GLY A 851 -1.91 7.11 -1.48
N VAL A 852 -2.46 5.93 -1.24
CA VAL A 852 -1.94 4.98 -0.22
C VAL A 852 -0.63 4.35 -0.73
N ARG A 853 0.48 5.06 -0.51
CA ARG A 853 1.83 4.84 -1.06
C ARG A 853 2.90 5.47 -0.15
N GLU A 854 2.88 5.12 1.13
CA GLU A 854 3.76 5.67 2.16
C GLU A 854 5.25 5.60 1.77
N HIS A 855 5.72 4.46 1.28
CA HIS A 855 7.13 4.22 1.01
C HIS A 855 7.60 5.06 -0.19
N GLY A 856 6.83 5.04 -1.28
CA GLY A 856 7.04 5.88 -2.46
C GLY A 856 6.97 7.37 -2.13
N MET A 857 6.01 7.80 -1.31
CA MET A 857 5.88 9.17 -0.80
C MET A 857 7.15 9.64 -0.09
N GLY A 858 7.73 8.80 0.77
CA GLY A 858 8.98 9.12 1.48
C GLY A 858 10.17 9.30 0.54
N ALA A 859 10.34 8.40 -0.43
CA ALA A 859 11.45 8.46 -1.37
C ALA A 859 11.30 9.56 -2.44
N ILE A 860 10.08 9.85 -2.89
CA ILE A 860 9.76 11.01 -3.73
C ILE A 860 10.11 12.30 -2.97
N SER A 861 9.77 12.39 -1.68
CA SER A 861 10.13 13.55 -0.85
C SER A 861 11.65 13.74 -0.71
N ASN A 862 12.43 12.65 -0.60
CA ASN A 862 13.89 12.71 -0.65
C ASN A 862 14.41 13.22 -2.01
N GLY A 863 13.81 12.77 -3.12
CA GLY A 863 14.15 13.27 -4.46
C GLY A 863 13.87 14.77 -4.63
N ILE A 864 12.76 15.27 -4.07
CA ILE A 864 12.43 16.70 -4.08
C ILE A 864 13.44 17.50 -3.23
N ALA A 865 13.81 17.01 -2.04
CA ALA A 865 14.80 17.69 -1.19
C ALA A 865 16.20 17.76 -1.83
N LEU A 866 16.61 16.70 -2.54
CA LEU A 866 17.92 16.61 -3.19
C LEU A 866 17.95 17.27 -4.59
N HIS A 867 16.79 17.69 -5.14
CA HIS A 867 16.76 18.47 -6.38
C HIS A 867 17.42 19.86 -6.20
N SER A 868 17.08 20.58 -5.12
CA SER A 868 17.56 21.94 -4.81
C SER A 868 17.39 22.28 -3.33
N PRO A 869 18.37 22.95 -2.69
CA PRO A 869 18.43 23.08 -1.23
C PRO A 869 17.33 23.95 -0.60
N GLY A 870 16.70 24.84 -1.37
CA GLY A 870 15.57 25.66 -0.92
C GLY A 870 14.21 25.02 -1.12
N LEU A 871 14.13 23.79 -1.64
CA LEU A 871 12.90 23.00 -1.59
C LEU A 871 12.73 22.41 -0.17
N ILE A 872 11.51 22.54 0.35
CA ILE A 872 11.14 22.10 1.69
C ILE A 872 9.97 21.13 1.53
N PRO A 873 10.21 19.88 1.12
CA PRO A 873 9.16 18.88 1.00
C PRO A 873 8.65 18.46 2.37
N TYR A 874 7.34 18.37 2.50
CA TYR A 874 6.69 17.66 3.61
C TYR A 874 5.80 16.52 3.10
N CYS A 875 5.64 15.48 3.90
CA CYS A 875 4.74 14.37 3.57
C CYS A 875 4.14 13.75 4.84
N ALA A 876 3.03 13.03 4.69
CA ALA A 876 2.16 12.71 5.83
C ALA A 876 1.37 11.41 5.69
N THR A 877 1.37 10.61 6.76
CA THR A 877 0.45 9.48 7.00
C THR A 877 0.12 9.43 8.50
N PHE A 878 -0.59 8.40 8.96
CA PHE A 878 -0.68 8.13 10.40
C PHE A 878 0.66 7.63 10.94
N PHE A 879 1.02 8.00 12.16
CA PHE A 879 2.35 7.72 12.71
C PHE A 879 2.67 6.21 12.77
N VAL A 880 1.65 5.37 12.95
CA VAL A 880 1.74 3.90 12.88
C VAL A 880 2.19 3.37 11.52
N PHE A 881 1.87 4.08 10.43
CA PHE A 881 2.25 3.68 9.07
C PHE A 881 3.62 4.25 8.64
N THR A 882 4.34 4.93 9.54
CA THR A 882 5.75 5.26 9.30
C THR A 882 6.62 4.03 9.09
N ASP A 883 6.23 2.86 9.60
CA ASP A 883 6.95 1.61 9.37
C ASP A 883 6.95 1.17 7.90
N TYR A 884 5.90 1.44 7.11
CA TYR A 884 5.88 1.23 5.66
C TYR A 884 6.97 2.04 4.95
N MET A 885 7.25 3.26 5.42
CA MET A 885 8.21 4.18 4.82
C MET A 885 9.54 4.30 5.56
N ARG A 886 9.77 3.45 6.57
CA ARG A 886 10.90 3.51 7.51
C ARG A 886 12.26 3.50 6.81
N ALA A 887 12.39 2.73 5.74
CA ALA A 887 13.60 2.67 4.94
C ALA A 887 13.86 3.98 4.16
N ALA A 888 12.82 4.68 3.69
CA ALA A 888 12.97 5.99 3.05
C ALA A 888 13.33 7.07 4.08
N ILE A 889 12.72 7.06 5.28
CA ILE A 889 13.09 7.94 6.40
C ILE A 889 14.56 7.75 6.80
N ARG A 890 15.02 6.49 6.91
CA ARG A 890 16.43 6.17 7.17
C ARG A 890 17.36 6.68 6.06
N ILE A 891 16.92 6.64 4.81
CA ILE A 891 17.67 7.24 3.69
C ILE A 891 17.71 8.77 3.82
N SER A 892 16.64 9.46 4.25
CA SER A 892 16.66 10.91 4.49
C SER A 892 17.71 11.31 5.53
N ALA A 893 17.78 10.54 6.61
CA ALA A 893 18.73 10.77 7.70
C ALA A 893 20.18 10.56 7.25
N LEU A 894 20.44 9.47 6.50
CA LEU A 894 21.76 9.18 5.92
C LEU A 894 22.15 10.18 4.83
N SER A 895 21.21 10.54 3.94
CA SER A 895 21.45 11.40 2.77
C SER A 895 21.50 12.89 3.10
N GLN A 896 21.29 13.27 4.36
CA GLN A 896 21.13 14.65 4.84
C GLN A 896 19.97 15.41 4.16
N ALA A 897 18.88 14.72 3.81
CA ALA A 897 17.70 15.34 3.23
C ALA A 897 16.73 15.83 4.33
N GLY A 898 16.61 17.16 4.50
CA GLY A 898 15.68 17.81 5.43
C GLY A 898 14.21 17.70 5.03
N VAL A 899 13.66 16.49 4.97
CA VAL A 899 12.23 16.23 4.76
C VAL A 899 11.45 16.41 6.06
N ILE A 900 10.25 17.01 5.98
CA ILE A 900 9.34 17.17 7.13
C ILE A 900 8.27 16.08 7.09
N TYR A 901 8.32 15.17 8.06
CA TYR A 901 7.39 14.04 8.20
C TYR A 901 6.27 14.40 9.18
N VAL A 902 5.09 14.74 8.65
CA VAL A 902 3.92 15.19 9.43
C VAL A 902 3.05 13.98 9.77
N MET A 903 3.25 13.40 10.96
CA MET A 903 2.77 12.07 11.30
C MET A 903 1.72 12.14 12.41
N THR A 904 0.45 11.95 12.05
CA THR A 904 -0.67 12.21 12.98
C THR A 904 -1.26 10.94 13.57
N HIS A 905 -2.18 11.04 14.52
CA HIS A 905 -2.72 9.91 15.29
C HIS A 905 -1.59 9.18 16.03
N ASP A 906 -0.79 9.98 16.74
CA ASP A 906 0.49 9.64 17.39
C ASP A 906 0.50 8.54 18.45
N SER A 907 -0.66 8.08 18.92
CA SER A 907 -0.80 7.33 20.16
C SER A 907 -2.13 6.55 20.24
N ILE A 908 -2.32 5.81 21.33
CA ILE A 908 -3.65 5.30 21.73
C ILE A 908 -4.73 6.40 21.87
N GLY A 909 -4.36 7.68 21.82
CA GLY A 909 -5.27 8.83 21.79
C GLY A 909 -6.18 8.88 20.56
N LEU A 910 -5.90 8.04 19.55
CA LEU A 910 -6.81 7.87 18.43
C LEU A 910 -8.11 7.12 18.80
N GLY A 911 -8.12 6.25 19.81
CA GLY A 911 -9.33 5.52 20.21
C GLY A 911 -9.72 4.36 19.30
N GLU A 912 -10.90 4.45 18.69
CA GLU A 912 -11.71 3.31 18.28
C GLU A 912 -11.11 2.41 17.17
N ASP A 913 -10.23 2.94 16.31
CA ASP A 913 -9.64 2.17 15.18
C ASP A 913 -8.66 1.05 15.62
N GLY A 914 -8.32 1.03 16.92
CA GLY A 914 -7.73 -0.13 17.59
C GLY A 914 -6.23 -0.36 17.39
N PRO A 915 -5.69 -1.48 17.89
CA PRO A 915 -4.25 -1.68 18.08
C PRO A 915 -3.43 -1.66 16.79
N THR A 916 -4.01 -1.96 15.63
CA THR A 916 -3.34 -1.89 14.33
C THR A 916 -3.10 -0.46 13.84
N HIS A 917 -3.77 0.52 14.45
CA HIS A 917 -3.60 1.94 14.12
C HIS A 917 -2.84 2.72 15.20
N GLN A 918 -2.60 2.13 16.38
CA GLN A 918 -2.14 2.82 17.58
C GLN A 918 -0.61 2.66 17.76
N PRO A 919 0.19 3.73 17.57
CA PRO A 919 1.64 3.66 17.78
C PRO A 919 1.99 3.36 19.24
N ILE A 920 3.00 2.50 19.45
CA ILE A 920 3.52 2.16 20.78
C ILE A 920 5.06 2.35 20.83
N GLU A 921 5.78 1.56 20.06
CA GLU A 921 7.25 1.53 19.93
C GLU A 921 7.81 2.69 19.08
N HIS A 922 6.95 3.33 18.29
CA HIS A 922 7.34 4.17 17.17
C HIS A 922 8.25 5.35 17.58
N LEU A 923 7.94 6.03 18.69
CA LEU A 923 8.75 7.14 19.22
C LEU A 923 10.18 6.68 19.55
N ALA A 924 10.33 5.63 20.36
CA ALA A 924 11.62 5.06 20.71
C ALA A 924 12.37 4.56 19.45
N SER A 925 11.64 4.01 18.48
CA SER A 925 12.19 3.49 17.24
C SER A 925 12.87 4.57 16.37
N PHE A 926 12.41 5.83 16.42
CA PHE A 926 13.01 6.94 15.67
C PHE A 926 14.01 7.76 16.50
N ARG A 927 13.82 7.88 17.82
CA ARG A 927 14.86 8.39 18.75
C ARG A 927 16.16 7.57 18.67
N ALA A 928 16.06 6.27 18.37
CA ALA A 928 17.20 5.38 18.17
C ALA A 928 17.84 5.46 16.76
N MET A 929 17.28 6.24 15.84
CA MET A 929 17.82 6.42 14.49
C MET A 929 18.78 7.63 14.47
N PRO A 930 20.01 7.50 13.93
CA PRO A 930 20.92 8.64 13.81
C PRO A 930 20.41 9.72 12.84
N ASN A 931 20.78 10.98 13.07
CA ASN A 931 20.46 12.16 12.24
C ASN A 931 18.97 12.30 11.85
N ILE A 932 18.07 12.28 12.83
CA ILE A 932 16.65 12.62 12.65
C ILE A 932 16.10 13.23 13.93
N LEU A 933 15.23 14.23 13.83
CA LEU A 933 14.58 14.84 15.01
C LEU A 933 13.20 14.22 15.23
N MET A 934 12.93 13.72 16.43
CA MET A 934 11.66 13.10 16.82
C MET A 934 10.86 14.08 17.71
N LEU A 935 10.20 15.04 17.05
CA LEU A 935 9.43 16.12 17.68
C LEU A 935 8.01 15.64 18.02
N ARG A 936 7.60 15.71 19.29
CA ARG A 936 6.24 15.40 19.76
C ARG A 936 5.63 16.56 20.57
N PRO A 937 5.13 17.61 19.89
CA PRO A 937 4.65 18.82 20.55
C PRO A 937 3.33 18.62 21.32
N ALA A 938 3.24 19.22 22.49
CA ALA A 938 2.07 19.16 23.38
C ALA A 938 0.93 20.12 23.00
N ASP A 939 1.25 21.29 22.44
CA ASP A 939 0.25 22.31 22.12
C ASP A 939 0.58 23.11 20.85
N GLY A 940 -0.11 24.24 20.62
CA GLY A 940 0.06 25.07 19.44
C GLY A 940 1.38 25.83 19.40
N ASN A 941 1.90 26.27 20.55
CA ASN A 941 3.19 26.95 20.65
C ASN A 941 4.33 25.96 20.40
N GLU A 942 4.23 24.75 20.96
CA GLU A 942 5.21 23.70 20.67
C GLU A 942 5.13 23.22 19.22
N THR A 943 3.92 23.14 18.64
CA THR A 943 3.77 22.77 17.22
C THR A 943 4.41 23.83 16.32
N ALA A 944 4.26 25.12 16.64
CA ALA A 944 4.94 26.20 15.93
C ALA A 944 6.48 26.14 16.09
N GLY A 945 6.97 25.81 17.29
CA GLY A 945 8.39 25.59 17.54
C GLY A 945 8.96 24.41 16.74
N ALA A 946 8.22 23.28 16.67
CA ALA A 946 8.61 22.12 15.90
C ALA A 946 8.69 22.42 14.40
N TYR A 947 7.76 23.23 13.86
CA TYR A 947 7.86 23.72 12.48
C TYR A 947 9.03 24.67 12.26
N LYS A 948 9.36 25.55 13.23
CA LYS A 948 10.54 26.42 13.15
C LYS A 948 11.82 25.59 13.03
N VAL A 949 11.98 24.61 13.93
CA VAL A 949 13.08 23.64 13.95
C VAL A 949 13.18 22.88 12.62
N ALA A 950 12.07 22.31 12.14
CA ALA A 950 12.07 21.48 10.93
C ALA A 950 12.40 22.26 9.65
N VAL A 951 12.01 23.54 9.57
CA VAL A 951 12.41 24.43 8.47
C VAL A 951 13.90 24.78 8.53
N LEU A 952 14.43 25.12 9.71
CA LEU A 952 15.85 25.44 9.89
C LEU A 952 16.77 24.24 9.59
N ASN A 953 16.35 23.03 9.96
CA ASN A 953 17.12 21.81 9.75
C ASN A 953 17.03 21.29 8.31
N ARG A 954 17.80 21.92 7.40
CA ARG A 954 17.87 21.50 5.99
C ARG A 954 18.70 20.22 5.75
N LYS A 955 19.53 19.81 6.71
CA LYS A 955 20.40 18.61 6.64
C LYS A 955 19.95 17.41 7.51
N THR A 956 18.81 17.54 8.18
CA THR A 956 18.32 16.55 9.15
C THR A 956 16.80 16.44 9.00
N PRO A 957 16.23 15.28 8.62
CA PRO A 957 14.79 15.09 8.59
C PRO A 957 14.16 15.32 9.97
N SER A 958 12.90 15.73 9.97
CA SER A 958 12.15 16.03 11.20
C SER A 958 10.80 15.33 11.17
N ILE A 959 10.55 14.42 12.12
CA ILE A 959 9.25 13.81 12.35
C ILE A 959 8.49 14.64 13.38
N LEU A 960 7.28 15.07 13.02
CA LEU A 960 6.32 15.69 13.93
C LEU A 960 5.23 14.67 14.24
N ALA A 961 5.25 14.11 15.45
CA ALA A 961 4.20 13.23 15.98
C ALA A 961 3.05 14.06 16.56
N LEU A 962 1.84 13.93 16.01
CA LEU A 962 0.73 14.86 16.24
C LEU A 962 -0.58 14.15 16.64
N SER A 963 -1.34 14.75 17.56
CA SER A 963 -2.51 14.13 18.18
C SER A 963 -3.73 14.02 17.25
N ARG A 964 -4.58 12.99 17.45
CA ARG A 964 -5.95 12.97 16.89
C ARG A 964 -6.85 13.92 17.70
N GLN A 965 -6.72 13.80 19.01
CA GLN A 965 -7.48 14.42 20.09
C GLN A 965 -7.07 15.87 20.34
N LYS A 966 -8.00 16.68 20.86
CA LYS A 966 -7.73 18.06 21.26
C LYS A 966 -6.90 18.11 22.54
N LEU A 967 -5.98 19.06 22.59
CA LEU A 967 -5.14 19.39 23.75
C LEU A 967 -5.34 20.87 24.12
N PRO A 968 -5.23 21.26 25.40
CA PRO A 968 -5.24 22.67 25.80
C PRO A 968 -3.94 23.36 25.38
N GLN A 969 -3.97 24.68 25.33
CA GLN A 969 -2.74 25.48 25.29
C GLN A 969 -2.21 25.61 26.73
N LEU A 970 -0.92 25.39 26.94
CA LEU A 970 -0.35 25.30 28.28
C LEU A 970 0.38 26.60 28.67
N ALA A 971 0.33 26.96 29.96
CA ALA A 971 1.12 28.06 30.47
C ALA A 971 2.61 27.64 30.52
N GLY A 972 3.49 28.45 29.92
CA GLY A 972 4.94 28.23 29.89
C GLY A 972 5.47 27.56 28.62
N THR A 973 4.63 27.06 27.72
CA THR A 973 5.09 26.55 26.41
C THR A 973 5.58 27.69 25.52
N SER A 974 6.61 27.43 24.72
CA SER A 974 7.22 28.45 23.86
C SER A 974 7.94 27.85 22.66
N ILE A 975 8.06 28.63 21.59
CA ILE A 975 8.83 28.28 20.39
C ILE A 975 10.31 28.08 20.76
N GLU A 976 10.82 28.97 21.61
CA GLU A 976 12.19 29.04 22.09
C GLU A 976 12.54 27.87 23.03
N GLY A 977 11.53 27.28 23.71
CA GLY A 977 11.67 26.04 24.48
C GLY A 977 11.84 24.81 23.59
N VAL A 978 11.14 24.74 22.45
CA VAL A 978 11.30 23.62 21.50
C VAL A 978 12.70 23.60 20.88
N GLU A 979 13.30 24.78 20.64
CA GLU A 979 14.71 24.91 20.19
C GLU A 979 15.75 24.41 21.23
N LYS A 980 15.29 23.93 22.39
CA LYS A 980 16.10 23.27 23.42
C LYS A 980 15.78 21.79 23.63
N GLY A 981 14.78 21.24 22.94
CA GLY A 981 14.34 19.84 23.04
C GLY A 981 13.67 19.47 24.36
N GLY A 982 14.21 19.91 25.49
CA GLY A 982 13.69 19.69 26.83
C GLY A 982 13.82 20.92 27.71
N TYR A 983 12.72 21.42 28.27
CA TYR A 983 12.67 22.69 29.00
C TYR A 983 11.58 22.70 30.09
N ILE A 984 11.74 23.62 31.06
CA ILE A 984 10.82 23.78 32.19
C ILE A 984 9.57 24.54 31.73
N VAL A 985 8.40 23.94 31.94
CA VAL A 985 7.09 24.54 31.63
C VAL A 985 6.43 25.13 32.89
N SER A 986 6.60 24.48 34.05
CA SER A 986 6.27 25.10 35.35
C SER A 986 7.16 24.58 36.48
N ASP A 987 7.48 25.41 37.46
CA ASP A 987 8.27 25.05 38.64
C ASP A 987 7.85 25.92 39.83
N ASN A 988 7.81 25.33 41.03
CA ASN A 988 7.59 26.05 42.30
C ASN A 988 8.68 25.74 43.35
N SER A 989 9.81 25.18 42.92
CA SER A 989 11.00 24.94 43.74
C SER A 989 11.90 26.17 43.87
N SER A 990 12.92 26.07 44.71
CA SER A 990 14.01 27.05 44.78
C SER A 990 15.37 26.34 44.75
N GLY A 991 16.45 27.08 44.47
CA GLY A 991 17.82 26.54 44.46
C GLY A 991 18.07 25.41 43.45
N ASN A 992 17.29 25.35 42.36
CA ASN A 992 17.31 24.25 41.37
C ASN A 992 17.07 22.86 41.99
N LYS A 993 16.24 22.77 43.04
CA LYS A 993 16.01 21.53 43.79
C LYS A 993 14.51 21.29 44.09
N PRO A 994 13.71 20.87 43.09
CA PRO A 994 12.38 20.33 43.34
C PRO A 994 12.42 19.01 44.13
N ASP A 995 11.32 18.68 44.80
CA ASP A 995 11.11 17.37 45.43
C ASP A 995 10.93 16.26 44.39
N VAL A 996 10.31 16.60 43.24
CA VAL A 996 10.06 15.70 42.11
C VAL A 996 10.06 16.46 40.78
N ILE A 997 10.57 15.81 39.74
CA ILE A 997 10.45 16.27 38.35
C ILE A 997 9.47 15.36 37.62
N LEU A 998 8.42 15.95 37.04
CA LEU A 998 7.50 15.29 36.12
C LEU A 998 7.90 15.66 34.69
N ILE A 999 8.02 14.68 33.80
CA ILE A 999 8.52 14.85 32.44
C ILE A 999 7.47 14.30 31.46
N GLY A 1000 7.00 15.13 30.54
CA GLY A 1000 5.96 14.77 29.57
C GLY A 1000 6.34 15.13 28.14
N THR A 1001 5.70 14.48 27.18
CA THR A 1001 5.76 14.81 25.75
C THR A 1001 4.33 14.78 25.20
N GLY A 1002 4.07 15.50 24.09
CA GLY A 1002 2.76 15.47 23.44
C GLY A 1002 1.57 15.66 24.38
N SER A 1003 0.55 14.82 24.22
CA SER A 1003 -0.66 14.83 25.05
C SER A 1003 -0.43 14.57 26.54
N GLU A 1004 0.69 13.97 26.93
CA GLU A 1004 0.95 13.59 28.32
C GLU A 1004 1.52 14.73 29.16
N LEU A 1005 1.97 15.83 28.52
CA LEU A 1005 2.39 17.04 29.23
C LEU A 1005 1.22 17.71 29.97
N GLU A 1006 0.00 17.65 29.43
CA GLU A 1006 -1.22 18.09 30.15
C GLU A 1006 -1.45 17.24 31.41
N ILE A 1007 -1.19 15.93 31.32
CA ILE A 1007 -1.36 14.98 32.43
C ILE A 1007 -0.32 15.24 33.52
N ALA A 1008 0.94 15.49 33.12
CA ALA A 1008 2.01 15.88 34.03
C ALA A 1008 1.73 17.23 34.72
N ALA A 1009 1.18 18.22 34.00
CA ALA A 1009 0.78 19.51 34.58
C ALA A 1009 -0.33 19.36 35.63
N LYS A 1010 -1.40 18.61 35.31
CA LYS A 1010 -2.50 18.33 36.26
C LYS A 1010 -2.01 17.58 37.51
N ALA A 1011 -1.11 16.61 37.32
CA ALA A 1011 -0.51 15.87 38.44
C ALA A 1011 0.38 16.77 39.33
N ALA A 1012 1.10 17.72 38.74
CA ALA A 1012 1.91 18.68 39.48
C ALA A 1012 1.06 19.54 40.41
N ASP A 1013 -0.10 20.02 39.95
CA ASP A 1013 -0.96 20.87 40.76
C ASP A 1013 -1.61 20.13 41.95
N GLU A 1014 -1.94 18.84 41.81
CA GLU A 1014 -2.37 18.02 42.95
C GLU A 1014 -1.23 17.74 43.95
N LEU A 1015 0.00 17.56 43.47
CA LEU A 1015 1.19 17.40 44.34
C LEU A 1015 1.55 18.72 45.04
N ARG A 1016 1.40 19.86 44.37
CA ARG A 1016 1.59 21.21 44.94
C ARG A 1016 0.58 21.53 46.03
N LYS A 1017 -0.69 21.14 45.88
CA LYS A 1017 -1.68 21.19 46.98
C LYS A 1017 -1.27 20.34 48.19
N GLY A 1018 -0.53 19.26 47.96
CA GLY A 1018 0.12 18.46 48.99
C GLY A 1018 1.41 19.06 49.59
N GLY A 1019 1.78 20.29 49.20
CA GLY A 1019 2.95 21.00 49.73
C GLY A 1019 4.28 20.65 49.08
N LYS A 1020 4.31 19.86 48.00
CA LYS A 1020 5.54 19.49 47.30
C LYS A 1020 6.04 20.58 46.34
N ALA A 1021 7.35 20.71 46.21
CA ALA A 1021 8.02 21.47 45.17
C ALA A 1021 8.12 20.63 43.89
N VAL A 1022 7.35 20.99 42.85
CA VAL A 1022 7.21 20.17 41.63
C VAL A 1022 7.63 20.95 40.40
N ARG A 1023 8.56 20.36 39.64
CA ARG A 1023 8.95 20.82 38.31
C ARG A 1023 8.25 19.98 37.24
N VAL A 1024 7.71 20.64 36.21
CA VAL A 1024 7.16 20.01 35.00
C VAL A 1024 8.06 20.38 33.83
N VAL A 1025 8.54 19.36 33.12
CA VAL A 1025 9.43 19.48 31.95
C VAL A 1025 8.70 18.96 30.72
N SER A 1026 8.65 19.76 29.65
CA SER A 1026 8.39 19.25 28.31
C SER A 1026 9.68 18.67 27.76
N LEU A 1027 9.63 17.49 27.13
CA LEU A 1027 10.75 16.87 26.44
C LEU A 1027 10.38 16.57 24.97
N VAL A 1028 9.92 17.62 24.28
CA VAL A 1028 9.41 17.61 22.91
C VAL A 1028 10.34 16.98 21.87
N SER A 1029 11.67 17.05 22.02
CA SER A 1029 12.65 16.24 21.27
C SER A 1029 13.81 15.88 22.19
N TRP A 1030 14.23 14.61 22.15
CA TRP A 1030 15.35 14.13 22.96
C TRP A 1030 16.68 14.55 22.34
N GLU A 1031 16.74 14.55 21.01
CA GLU A 1031 17.95 14.81 20.22
C GLU A 1031 18.41 16.26 20.44
N LEU A 1032 17.49 17.23 20.30
CA LEU A 1032 17.77 18.62 20.59
C LEU A 1032 18.15 18.88 22.05
N PHE A 1033 17.68 18.06 23.00
CA PHE A 1033 18.05 18.17 24.42
C PHE A 1033 19.45 17.57 24.68
N ASP A 1034 19.76 16.44 24.06
CA ASP A 1034 21.08 15.79 24.07
C ASP A 1034 22.16 16.68 23.43
N GLU A 1035 21.80 17.52 22.46
CA GLU A 1035 22.70 18.54 21.87
C GLU A 1035 22.98 19.75 22.78
N GLN A 1036 22.17 20.00 23.82
CA GLN A 1036 22.42 21.13 24.72
C GLN A 1036 23.64 20.92 25.63
N SER A 1037 24.23 22.01 26.13
CA SER A 1037 25.33 21.93 27.08
C SER A 1037 24.92 21.30 28.41
N ASP A 1038 25.85 20.64 29.09
CA ASP A 1038 25.59 19.95 30.37
C ASP A 1038 25.10 20.93 31.46
N ALA A 1039 25.54 22.18 31.42
CA ALA A 1039 25.02 23.25 32.28
C ALA A 1039 23.53 23.55 32.03
N TYR A 1040 23.07 23.48 30.78
CA TYR A 1040 21.65 23.60 30.47
C TYR A 1040 20.89 22.35 30.93
N LYS A 1041 21.40 21.14 30.66
CA LYS A 1041 20.81 19.87 31.09
C LYS A 1041 20.62 19.79 32.61
N GLU A 1042 21.63 20.17 33.38
CA GLU A 1042 21.58 20.26 34.86
C GLU A 1042 20.60 21.36 35.34
N SER A 1043 20.41 22.45 34.57
CA SER A 1043 19.40 23.46 34.89
C SER A 1043 17.96 22.94 34.76
N VAL A 1044 17.70 21.98 33.87
CA VAL A 1044 16.37 21.41 33.64
C VAL A 1044 16.14 20.14 34.46
N LEU A 1045 17.08 19.19 34.41
CA LEU A 1045 17.04 17.87 35.06
C LEU A 1045 18.21 17.68 36.06
N PRO A 1046 18.24 18.45 37.17
CA PRO A 1046 19.34 18.43 38.12
C PRO A 1046 19.68 17.02 38.63
N SER A 1047 20.95 16.66 38.52
CA SER A 1047 21.57 15.40 38.98
C SER A 1047 21.27 15.09 40.45
N SER A 1048 21.13 16.12 41.28
CA SER A 1048 20.80 16.01 42.70
C SER A 1048 19.35 15.58 43.00
N VAL A 1049 18.45 15.62 42.00
CA VAL A 1049 17.04 15.21 42.13
C VAL A 1049 16.82 13.89 41.40
N SER A 1050 16.83 12.79 42.17
CA SER A 1050 16.60 11.43 41.66
C SER A 1050 15.12 11.00 41.63
N ALA A 1051 14.22 11.79 42.21
CA ALA A 1051 12.78 11.57 42.10
C ALA A 1051 12.28 12.14 40.77
N ARG A 1052 12.16 11.27 39.76
CA ARG A 1052 11.80 11.62 38.39
C ARG A 1052 10.69 10.69 37.92
N VAL A 1053 9.61 11.24 37.37
CA VAL A 1053 8.53 10.48 36.75
C VAL A 1053 8.36 10.95 35.32
N SER A 1054 8.49 10.05 34.35
CA SER A 1054 8.11 10.34 32.97
C SER A 1054 6.72 9.80 32.67
N ILE A 1055 6.00 10.45 31.74
CA ILE A 1055 4.74 9.94 31.20
C ILE A 1055 4.64 10.21 29.69
N GLU A 1056 4.39 9.15 28.93
CA GLU A 1056 4.31 9.17 27.46
C GLU A 1056 3.39 8.03 26.95
N ALA A 1057 2.55 8.30 25.95
CA ALA A 1057 1.66 7.31 25.33
C ALA A 1057 2.37 6.38 24.32
N GLY A 1058 3.48 5.78 24.73
CA GLY A 1058 4.29 4.83 23.98
C GLY A 1058 5.14 3.96 24.90
N SER A 1059 6.04 3.16 24.34
CA SER A 1059 6.92 2.26 25.12
C SER A 1059 7.81 3.02 26.11
N THR A 1060 8.06 2.42 27.27
CA THR A 1060 8.98 2.97 28.27
C THR A 1060 10.46 2.82 27.90
N PHE A 1061 10.78 2.06 26.84
CA PHE A 1061 12.15 1.80 26.41
C PHE A 1061 12.95 3.10 26.10
N GLY A 1062 14.08 3.27 26.77
CA GLY A 1062 14.97 4.43 26.67
C GLY A 1062 14.71 5.50 27.72
N TRP A 1063 13.53 5.54 28.37
CA TRP A 1063 13.22 6.56 29.39
C TRP A 1063 14.12 6.46 30.62
N GLU A 1064 14.71 5.29 30.89
CA GLU A 1064 15.71 5.07 31.93
C GLU A 1064 16.94 5.98 31.80
N LYS A 1065 17.27 6.45 30.59
CA LYS A 1065 18.30 7.48 30.35
C LYS A 1065 17.97 8.81 31.02
N ILE A 1066 16.68 9.16 31.07
CA ILE A 1066 16.18 10.47 31.51
C ILE A 1066 15.75 10.43 32.98
N VAL A 1067 15.00 9.39 33.38
CA VAL A 1067 14.49 9.25 34.76
C VAL A 1067 15.51 8.62 35.72
N GLY A 1068 16.49 7.87 35.18
CA GLY A 1068 17.55 7.21 35.95
C GLY A 1068 17.05 6.02 36.79
N ALA A 1069 17.98 5.29 37.41
CA ALA A 1069 17.72 4.03 38.12
C ALA A 1069 16.84 4.12 39.39
N LYS A 1070 16.39 5.32 39.77
CA LYS A 1070 15.40 5.54 40.84
C LYS A 1070 14.09 6.17 40.34
N GLY A 1071 14.04 6.63 39.10
CA GLY A 1071 12.84 7.21 38.53
C GLY A 1071 11.84 6.14 38.09
N LYS A 1072 10.64 6.59 37.71
CA LYS A 1072 9.54 5.71 37.27
C LYS A 1072 8.99 6.20 35.94
N ALA A 1073 9.08 5.36 34.92
CA ALA A 1073 8.44 5.64 33.63
C ALA A 1073 6.99 5.14 33.63
N ILE A 1074 6.07 5.96 33.13
CA ILE A 1074 4.67 5.61 32.88
C ILE A 1074 4.46 5.61 31.37
N GLY A 1075 4.19 4.44 30.82
CA GLY A 1075 4.00 4.23 29.39
C GLY A 1075 3.31 2.91 29.10
N ILE A 1076 3.44 2.44 27.87
CA ILE A 1076 2.70 1.31 27.34
C ILE A 1076 3.65 0.35 26.64
N ASP A 1077 3.93 -0.80 27.25
CA ASP A 1077 4.81 -1.84 26.68
C ASP A 1077 4.02 -3.07 26.18
N ARG A 1078 2.90 -2.80 25.49
CA ARG A 1078 2.02 -3.77 24.82
C ARG A 1078 1.20 -3.07 23.73
N PHE A 1079 0.63 -3.82 22.80
CA PHE A 1079 -0.37 -3.25 21.87
C PHE A 1079 -1.60 -2.68 22.59
N GLY A 1080 -2.23 -1.69 21.96
CA GLY A 1080 -3.40 -0.99 22.48
C GLY A 1080 -4.72 -1.77 22.36
N ALA A 1081 -5.84 -1.07 22.18
CA ALA A 1081 -7.19 -1.66 22.16
C ALA A 1081 -8.20 -0.81 21.35
N SER A 1082 -9.22 -1.43 20.76
CA SER A 1082 -10.36 -0.70 20.19
C SER A 1082 -11.35 -0.33 21.30
N ALA A 1083 -11.38 0.95 21.66
CA ALA A 1083 -12.33 1.57 22.58
C ALA A 1083 -12.23 3.12 22.47
N PRO A 1084 -13.18 3.89 23.04
CA PRO A 1084 -13.05 5.34 23.12
C PRO A 1084 -11.75 5.76 23.82
N ALA A 1085 -11.02 6.72 23.24
CA ALA A 1085 -9.65 7.08 23.65
C ALA A 1085 -9.50 7.34 25.16
N GLY A 1086 -10.42 8.11 25.76
CA GLY A 1086 -10.42 8.41 27.21
C GLY A 1086 -10.63 7.19 28.11
N ARG A 1087 -11.22 6.10 27.57
CA ARG A 1087 -11.23 4.80 28.25
C ARG A 1087 -9.87 4.12 28.14
N ILE A 1088 -9.26 4.08 26.95
CA ILE A 1088 -7.94 3.41 26.77
C ILE A 1088 -6.91 4.07 27.70
N TYR A 1089 -6.82 5.39 27.75
CA TYR A 1089 -5.92 6.13 28.66
C TYR A 1089 -6.09 5.68 30.12
N LYS A 1090 -7.33 5.55 30.59
CA LYS A 1090 -7.62 5.09 31.95
C LYS A 1090 -7.21 3.63 32.19
N GLU A 1091 -7.57 2.72 31.29
CA GLU A 1091 -7.30 1.28 31.43
C GLU A 1091 -5.81 0.94 31.22
N PHE A 1092 -5.02 1.86 30.66
CA PHE A 1092 -3.56 1.78 30.48
C PHE A 1092 -2.77 2.67 31.47
N GLY A 1093 -3.43 3.35 32.40
CA GLY A 1093 -2.77 4.11 33.48
C GLY A 1093 -2.17 5.45 33.07
N LEU A 1094 -2.48 5.98 31.89
CA LEU A 1094 -2.11 7.35 31.49
C LEU A 1094 -3.06 8.36 32.12
N THR A 1095 -2.94 8.58 33.43
CA THR A 1095 -3.82 9.50 34.18
C THR A 1095 -3.06 10.31 35.24
N PRO A 1096 -3.58 11.48 35.67
CA PRO A 1096 -2.93 12.28 36.71
C PRO A 1096 -2.78 11.50 38.02
N GLU A 1097 -3.73 10.63 38.37
CA GLU A 1097 -3.69 9.81 39.58
C GLU A 1097 -2.51 8.83 39.56
N ALA A 1098 -2.19 8.24 38.40
CA ALA A 1098 -1.04 7.35 38.26
C ALA A 1098 0.29 8.10 38.41
N VAL A 1099 0.40 9.32 37.85
CA VAL A 1099 1.57 10.19 38.01
C VAL A 1099 1.73 10.64 39.47
N VAL A 1100 0.62 11.02 40.14
CA VAL A 1100 0.61 11.39 41.56
C VAL A 1100 0.98 10.21 42.46
N ALA A 1101 0.54 8.99 42.14
CA ALA A 1101 0.93 7.78 42.86
C ALA A 1101 2.43 7.48 42.67
N ALA A 1102 2.91 7.48 41.42
CA ALA A 1102 4.32 7.28 41.09
C ALA A 1102 5.23 8.31 41.79
N ALA A 1103 4.85 9.59 41.82
CA ALA A 1103 5.61 10.62 42.53
C ALA A 1103 5.65 10.35 44.05
N LYS A 1104 4.53 9.91 44.65
CA LYS A 1104 4.46 9.60 46.09
C LYS A 1104 5.23 8.34 46.49
N GLU A 1105 5.58 7.46 45.56
CA GLU A 1105 6.49 6.33 45.79
C GLU A 1105 7.98 6.75 45.85
N LEU A 1106 8.32 7.97 45.40
CA LEU A 1106 9.70 8.46 45.27
C LEU A 1106 10.09 9.60 46.24
N CYS A 1107 9.16 10.09 47.05
CA CYS A 1107 9.21 11.42 47.70
C CYS A 1107 8.83 11.45 49.19
#